data_AF-A0A507B6A7-F1
#
_entry.id   AF-A0A507B6A7-F1
#
_cell.length_a   1.000
_cell.length_b   1.000
_cell.length_c   1.000
_cell.angle_alpha   90.00
_cell.angle_beta   90.00
_cell.angle_gamma   90.00
#
_symmetry.space_group_name_H-M   'P 1'
#
loop_
_entity.id
_entity.type
_entity.pdbx_description
1 polymer ?
#
loop_
_entity_poly.entity_id
_entity_poly.type
_entity_poly.pdbx_seq_one_letter_code
_entity_poly.pdbx_strand_id
1 'polypeptide(L)'
;MTGKPLEEFMRDTFFKPLGLKRTTWATPSQDNFANAHITLSDGTPFEVPNPRIGNGSLLCGAAGLKSTVHDLLILYDSLLSALSDQRETGLASTPGSPFKEVVTLFTSYNKKGNTEYGLGWFLTELPNDIGWIGINDGRVKQNPVIGRGVSPTSIAYHNGNMPGYISSVHLVPSTHTAIVILGNTLSFADLPDYVGGLILNTILGSDDKVDFVSLVRECKASSINGPLRTAAQLESERKEGTSHKPLDAYVGRYSNAMGNLVLAVSVSEDGDGLRMRLNDLPGTYYDLKHYHDDVFAWACNRDAEAKRAMFPQLSADFRRITFQAGEDGTIKSIFWVYARDEPKGERQIHLLFFFPGLIPIPRPGPDRFPSHLFAGRDPAMSDELVYQLNEFIHRNSKLSHVKRGWKNSDCFQLIQKYAAGIPDDVRHAVDRRDSLYLPERRYHTYINDMGYEEMSDQEDEIVDGKIVDPREKNADKPAEEFPLRDQFVKQQGRQAEEHAVDRQHANKADKRFTAAVKVPSKMVITATMSFLERLELDQREKPFQLFVNLPPDAKDDRQSNLIFEDVSVKLRDIRKRDVPPSLDDQGFTVRNFVSSVEYKDINRREVVERDYYAEMEALPKEEDPSIHQVFFFDWQVRSTDKEANHEKLDLNDSTEFILPAMSVRVDQSPTGVLHRILPQLGDDAAELLQGRVRIIDLWKPLLFPVEDHPLAVCDGSTVPAKDLVPSDNIRQSFQGESYMVHFSEAQEWYYLSGHRPDEVLMLTMFDSDPAAKAKCQSSLPAAR
;
A
#
# COMPACT_ATOMS: atom_id res chain seq x y z
N MET A 1 5.69 24.63 -0.29
CA MET A 1 4.70 25.47 -0.99
C MET A 1 4.61 26.90 -0.45
N THR A 2 4.34 27.13 0.84
CA THR A 2 4.15 28.50 1.38
C THR A 2 5.44 29.14 1.90
N GLY A 3 6.51 28.36 2.11
CA GLY A 3 7.76 28.82 2.75
C GLY A 3 7.61 29.15 4.24
N LYS A 4 6.45 28.88 4.84
CA LYS A 4 6.13 29.18 6.25
C LYS A 4 5.98 27.90 7.06
N PRO A 5 6.37 27.88 8.35
CA PRO A 5 5.99 26.83 9.28
C PRO A 5 4.46 26.68 9.35
N LEU A 6 3.96 25.45 9.52
CA LEU A 6 2.52 25.14 9.52
C LEU A 6 1.74 26.04 10.48
N GLU A 7 2.23 26.21 11.72
CA GLU A 7 1.57 27.07 12.71
C GLU A 7 1.46 28.52 12.26
N GLU A 8 2.52 29.08 11.66
CA GLU A 8 2.51 30.44 11.16
C GLU A 8 1.53 30.60 9.99
N PHE A 9 1.53 29.65 9.06
CA PHE A 9 0.60 29.63 7.95
C PHE A 9 -0.85 29.58 8.44
N MET A 10 -1.18 28.65 9.35
CA MET A 10 -2.54 28.49 9.88
C MET A 10 -2.97 29.71 10.69
N ARG A 11 -2.07 30.30 11.48
CA ARG A 11 -2.35 31.51 12.26
C ARG A 11 -2.69 32.70 11.37
N ASP A 12 -1.89 32.94 10.33
CA ASP A 12 -2.07 34.11 9.48
C ASP A 12 -3.23 33.94 8.48
N THR A 13 -3.51 32.70 8.06
CA THR A 13 -4.54 32.40 7.05
C THR A 13 -5.91 32.17 7.66
N PHE A 14 -6.00 31.50 8.81
CA PHE A 14 -7.28 31.11 9.42
C PHE A 14 -7.50 31.76 10.78
N PHE A 15 -6.53 31.66 11.70
CA PHE A 15 -6.81 32.02 13.10
C PHE A 15 -7.01 33.52 13.30
N LYS A 16 -6.10 34.35 12.78
CA LYS A 16 -6.24 35.81 12.88
C LYS A 16 -7.45 36.33 12.10
N PRO A 17 -7.68 35.93 10.83
CA PRO A 17 -8.85 36.41 10.08
C PRO A 17 -10.19 36.03 10.70
N LEU A 18 -10.30 34.83 11.27
CA LEU A 18 -11.53 34.36 11.93
C LEU A 18 -11.60 34.73 13.43
N GLY A 19 -10.56 35.34 13.99
CA GLY A 19 -10.52 35.71 15.41
C GLY A 19 -10.45 34.51 16.38
N LEU A 20 -9.85 33.39 15.96
CA LEU A 20 -9.67 32.19 16.80
C LEU A 20 -8.54 32.42 17.81
N LYS A 21 -8.90 32.89 19.01
CA LYS A 21 -7.93 33.37 20.01
C LYS A 21 -7.29 32.26 20.83
N ARG A 22 -7.88 31.06 20.85
CA ARG A 22 -7.48 29.93 21.71
C ARG A 22 -7.18 28.66 20.91
N THR A 23 -6.92 28.83 19.62
CA THR A 23 -6.56 27.75 18.70
C THR A 23 -5.07 27.82 18.36
N THR A 24 -4.32 26.75 18.61
CA THR A 24 -2.86 26.75 18.45
C THR A 24 -2.28 25.35 18.27
N TRP A 25 -1.13 25.27 17.59
CA TRP A 25 -0.27 24.09 17.56
C TRP A 25 0.83 24.11 18.64
N ALA A 26 1.13 25.28 19.20
CA ALA A 26 2.04 25.45 20.33
C ALA A 26 1.41 24.99 21.66
N THR A 27 2.10 25.29 22.76
CA THR A 27 1.57 25.09 24.11
C THR A 27 0.45 26.10 24.37
N PRO A 28 -0.78 25.66 24.67
CA PRO A 28 -1.88 26.56 24.96
C PRO A 28 -1.65 27.30 26.28
N SER A 29 -2.30 28.46 26.42
CA SER A 29 -2.35 29.17 27.70
C SER A 29 -2.90 28.24 28.78
N GLN A 30 -2.32 28.31 29.98
CA GLN A 30 -2.76 27.53 31.13
C GLN A 30 -4.09 28.01 31.70
N ASP A 31 -4.54 29.21 31.31
CA ASP A 31 -5.85 29.73 31.69
C ASP A 31 -6.94 28.93 30.94
N ASN A 32 -7.72 28.13 31.69
CA ASN A 32 -8.80 27.28 31.19
C ASN A 32 -8.32 26.20 30.20
N PHE A 33 -7.30 25.45 30.62
CA PHE A 33 -6.78 24.26 29.94
C PHE A 33 -7.32 22.98 30.58
N ALA A 34 -7.66 21.96 29.78
CA ALA A 34 -8.14 20.66 30.28
C ALA A 34 -6.98 19.66 30.27
N ASN A 35 -6.65 19.05 31.41
CA ASN A 35 -5.60 18.02 31.47
C ASN A 35 -6.07 16.68 30.89
N ALA A 36 -5.14 15.92 30.35
CA ALA A 36 -5.36 14.58 29.80
C ALA A 36 -5.66 13.55 30.91
N HIS A 37 -6.71 12.74 30.72
CA HIS A 37 -7.05 11.64 31.62
C HIS A 37 -7.29 10.32 30.88
N ILE A 38 -7.15 9.22 31.58
CA ILE A 38 -7.56 7.89 31.12
C ILE A 38 -8.36 7.19 32.22
N THR A 39 -9.31 6.35 31.85
CA THR A 39 -10.11 5.61 32.83
C THR A 39 -9.44 4.29 33.22
N LEU A 40 -9.24 4.05 34.51
CA LEU A 40 -8.78 2.78 35.06
C LEU A 40 -9.90 1.72 35.08
N SER A 41 -9.56 0.45 35.33
CA SER A 41 -10.53 -0.66 35.23
C SER A 41 -11.68 -0.53 36.23
N ASP A 42 -11.44 0.11 37.37
CA ASP A 42 -12.46 0.42 38.38
C ASP A 42 -13.37 1.61 38.00
N GLY A 43 -13.10 2.29 36.88
CA GLY A 43 -13.83 3.45 36.41
C GLY A 43 -13.32 4.79 36.92
N THR A 44 -12.27 4.81 37.75
CA THR A 44 -11.68 6.06 38.24
C THR A 44 -10.85 6.75 37.15
N PRO A 45 -10.87 8.10 37.09
CA PRO A 45 -10.01 8.84 36.18
C PRO A 45 -8.57 8.86 36.73
N PHE A 46 -7.60 8.74 35.83
CA PHE A 46 -6.18 8.88 36.12
C PHE A 46 -5.59 9.94 35.19
N GLU A 47 -5.00 10.98 35.77
CA GLU A 47 -4.34 12.03 35.00
C GLU A 47 -3.05 11.49 34.38
N VAL A 48 -2.85 11.76 33.09
CA VAL A 48 -1.66 11.35 32.33
C VAL A 48 -0.98 12.56 31.69
N PRO A 49 0.31 12.48 31.32
CA PRO A 49 0.96 13.56 30.61
C PRO A 49 0.25 13.89 29.29
N ASN A 50 0.15 15.17 28.97
CA ASN A 50 -0.41 15.59 27.69
C ASN A 50 0.41 15.03 26.52
N PRO A 51 -0.25 14.62 25.40
CA PRO A 51 0.46 14.18 24.21
C PRO A 51 1.44 15.24 23.73
N ARG A 52 2.69 14.82 23.48
CA ARG A 52 3.76 15.69 22.97
C ARG A 52 3.66 15.86 21.45
N ILE A 53 2.45 16.10 20.96
CA ILE A 53 2.16 16.41 19.55
C ILE A 53 1.80 17.88 19.47
N GLY A 54 2.46 18.60 18.57
CA GLY A 54 2.36 20.05 18.44
C GLY A 54 3.42 20.60 17.50
N ASN A 55 3.61 21.90 17.50
CA ASN A 55 4.55 22.56 16.61
C ASN A 55 5.94 21.89 16.64
N GLY A 56 6.51 21.62 15.46
CA GLY A 56 7.81 20.95 15.29
C GLY A 56 7.81 19.42 15.43
N SER A 57 6.67 18.80 15.75
CA SER A 57 6.55 17.33 15.75
C SER A 57 6.11 16.79 14.37
N LEU A 58 6.53 15.57 14.02
CA LEU A 58 6.16 14.91 12.75
C LEU A 58 4.65 14.81 12.57
N LEU A 59 3.92 14.48 13.63
CA LEU A 59 2.46 14.31 13.62
C LEU A 59 1.68 15.61 13.84
N CYS A 60 2.35 16.77 13.80
CA CYS A 60 1.70 18.06 14.09
C CYS A 60 0.50 18.31 13.17
N GLY A 61 0.64 18.11 11.86
CA GLY A 61 -0.44 18.32 10.89
C GLY A 61 -1.62 17.36 11.05
N ALA A 62 -1.39 16.16 11.58
CA ALA A 62 -2.41 15.14 11.74
C ALA A 62 -3.24 15.30 13.02
N ALA A 63 -2.60 15.61 14.15
CA ALA A 63 -3.27 15.57 15.47
C ALA A 63 -2.82 16.67 16.45
N GLY A 64 -2.01 17.64 16.00
CA GLY A 64 -1.35 18.59 16.90
C GLY A 64 -2.16 19.82 17.34
N LEU A 65 -3.35 20.02 16.76
CA LEU A 65 -4.18 21.21 17.00
C LEU A 65 -4.86 21.14 18.37
N LYS A 66 -4.71 22.20 19.17
CA LYS A 66 -5.53 22.42 20.38
C LYS A 66 -6.48 23.58 20.11
N SER A 67 -7.73 23.45 20.55
CA SER A 67 -8.75 24.48 20.38
C SER A 67 -9.79 24.40 21.49
N THR A 68 -10.84 25.21 21.37
CA THR A 68 -12.01 25.21 22.25
C THR A 68 -13.26 25.01 21.40
N VAL A 69 -14.36 24.55 22.02
CA VAL A 69 -15.65 24.44 21.33
C VAL A 69 -16.05 25.78 20.68
N HIS A 70 -15.82 26.90 21.37
CA HIS A 70 -16.15 28.23 20.85
C HIS A 70 -15.39 28.58 19.55
N ASP A 71 -14.07 28.44 19.55
CA ASP A 71 -13.25 28.72 18.36
C ASP A 71 -13.59 27.76 17.21
N LEU A 72 -13.81 26.47 17.50
CA LEU A 72 -14.21 25.50 16.48
C LEU A 72 -15.58 25.81 15.88
N LEU A 73 -16.55 26.28 16.67
CA LEU A 73 -17.84 26.71 16.13
C LEU A 73 -17.70 27.91 15.19
N ILE A 74 -16.82 28.88 15.49
CA ILE A 74 -16.53 30.00 14.57
C ILE A 74 -15.89 29.48 13.28
N LEU A 75 -14.92 28.57 13.40
CA LEU A 75 -14.26 27.96 12.25
C LEU A 75 -15.27 27.23 11.34
N TYR A 76 -16.13 26.40 11.92
CA TYR A 76 -17.09 25.59 11.16
C TYR A 76 -18.27 26.39 10.64
N ASP A 77 -18.72 27.44 11.33
CA ASP A 77 -19.68 28.40 10.79
C ASP A 77 -19.14 29.05 9.50
N SER A 78 -17.90 29.55 9.54
CA SER A 78 -17.24 30.12 8.36
C SER A 78 -17.03 29.10 7.23
N LEU A 79 -16.70 27.84 7.57
CA LEU A 79 -16.55 26.75 6.61
C LEU A 79 -17.89 26.44 5.91
N LEU A 80 -18.98 26.33 6.67
CA LEU A 80 -20.32 26.04 6.13
C LEU A 80 -20.85 27.20 5.28
N SER A 81 -20.62 28.45 5.70
CA SER A 81 -20.95 29.63 4.88
C SER A 81 -20.23 29.61 3.55
N ALA A 82 -18.92 29.32 3.56
CA ALA A 82 -18.13 29.23 2.35
C ALA A 82 -18.55 28.06 1.46
N LEU A 83 -18.89 26.90 2.03
CA LEU A 83 -19.41 25.76 1.28
C LEU A 83 -20.73 26.13 0.58
N SER A 84 -21.66 26.77 1.28
CA SER A 84 -22.96 27.18 0.72
C SER A 84 -22.77 28.15 -0.44
N ASP A 85 -22.01 29.23 -0.23
CA ASP A 85 -21.76 30.26 -1.24
C ASP A 85 -21.03 29.71 -2.47
N GLN A 86 -20.01 28.86 -2.30
CA GLN A 86 -19.27 28.28 -3.42
C GLN A 86 -20.11 27.27 -4.22
N ARG A 87 -21.03 26.54 -3.57
CA ARG A 87 -21.99 25.69 -4.27
C ARG A 87 -23.01 26.50 -5.07
N GLU A 88 -23.52 27.59 -4.50
CA GLU A 88 -24.51 28.44 -5.15
C GLU A 88 -23.91 29.21 -6.34
N THR A 89 -22.72 29.77 -6.17
CA THR A 89 -22.07 30.61 -7.19
C THR A 89 -21.24 29.82 -8.20
N GLY A 90 -20.82 28.60 -7.86
CA GLY A 90 -19.86 27.81 -8.64
C GLY A 90 -18.42 28.34 -8.61
N LEU A 91 -18.13 29.33 -7.76
CA LEU A 91 -16.80 29.91 -7.62
C LEU A 91 -15.93 29.13 -6.62
N ALA A 92 -14.62 29.18 -6.81
CA ALA A 92 -13.65 28.53 -5.91
C ALA A 92 -13.39 29.31 -4.61
N SER A 93 -14.04 30.44 -4.37
CA SER A 93 -13.79 31.29 -3.21
C SER A 93 -14.98 32.16 -2.85
N THR A 94 -15.18 32.39 -1.56
CA THR A 94 -16.21 33.28 -1.02
C THR A 94 -15.58 34.61 -0.55
N PRO A 95 -16.12 35.78 -0.93
CA PRO A 95 -15.59 37.07 -0.49
C PRO A 95 -15.47 37.16 1.04
N GLY A 96 -14.30 37.53 1.54
CA GLY A 96 -14.03 37.67 2.98
C GLY A 96 -13.81 36.36 3.74
N SER A 97 -14.00 35.20 3.12
CA SER A 97 -13.69 33.90 3.72
C SER A 97 -12.22 33.51 3.47
N PRO A 98 -11.51 32.97 4.47
CA PRO A 98 -10.19 32.37 4.24
C PRO A 98 -10.27 31.01 3.52
N PHE A 99 -11.46 30.41 3.47
CA PHE A 99 -11.65 29.10 2.86
C PHE A 99 -11.83 29.20 1.35
N LYS A 100 -11.06 28.39 0.63
CA LYS A 100 -11.06 28.27 -0.82
C LYS A 100 -11.29 26.82 -1.22
N GLU A 101 -11.94 26.62 -2.35
CA GLU A 101 -12.25 25.31 -2.92
C GLU A 101 -12.92 24.39 -1.89
N VAL A 102 -13.87 24.92 -1.11
CA VAL A 102 -14.52 24.17 -0.02
C VAL A 102 -15.36 23.02 -0.56
N VAL A 103 -15.93 23.18 -1.75
CA VAL A 103 -16.66 22.09 -2.43
C VAL A 103 -15.76 20.87 -2.61
N THR A 104 -14.47 21.07 -2.91
CA THR A 104 -13.46 20.01 -3.00
C THR A 104 -13.31 19.27 -1.68
N LEU A 105 -13.30 19.96 -0.53
CA LEU A 105 -13.20 19.32 0.79
C LEU A 105 -14.37 18.37 1.09
N PHE A 106 -15.57 18.73 0.62
CA PHE A 106 -16.82 17.97 0.81
C PHE A 106 -17.17 17.10 -0.42
N THR A 107 -16.20 16.83 -1.28
CA THR A 107 -16.36 15.89 -2.39
C THR A 107 -15.76 14.55 -1.97
N SER A 108 -16.44 13.44 -2.27
CA SER A 108 -15.90 12.11 -2.02
C SER A 108 -14.68 11.81 -2.90
N TYR A 109 -13.66 11.22 -2.28
CA TYR A 109 -12.46 10.68 -2.94
C TYR A 109 -12.25 9.20 -2.63
N ASN A 110 -12.79 8.71 -1.52
CA ASN A 110 -12.72 7.31 -1.13
C ASN A 110 -14.04 6.90 -0.47
N LYS A 111 -14.32 5.61 -0.35
CA LYS A 111 -15.52 5.08 0.29
C LYS A 111 -15.24 3.80 1.04
N LYS A 112 -15.87 3.65 2.19
CA LYS A 112 -15.91 2.42 2.99
C LYS A 112 -17.36 2.14 3.39
N GLY A 113 -17.93 1.08 2.81
CA GLY A 113 -19.35 0.77 3.00
C GLY A 113 -20.24 1.92 2.52
N ASN A 114 -21.11 2.41 3.39
CA ASN A 114 -22.01 3.53 3.09
C ASN A 114 -21.43 4.91 3.44
N THR A 115 -20.21 4.97 3.99
CA THR A 115 -19.53 6.22 4.34
C THR A 115 -18.43 6.52 3.33
N GLU A 116 -18.44 7.72 2.79
CA GLU A 116 -17.44 8.29 1.90
C GLU A 116 -16.39 9.10 2.70
N TYR A 117 -15.26 9.42 2.08
CA TYR A 117 -14.20 10.25 2.66
C TYR A 117 -13.82 11.35 1.67
N GLY A 118 -14.02 12.60 2.10
CA GLY A 118 -13.52 13.81 1.47
C GLY A 118 -12.13 14.18 1.94
N LEU A 119 -11.68 15.41 1.68
CA LEU A 119 -10.37 15.87 2.16
C LEU A 119 -10.46 16.26 3.64
N GLY A 120 -10.20 15.30 4.51
CA GLY A 120 -10.23 15.48 5.97
C GLY A 120 -11.62 15.39 6.61
N TRP A 121 -12.60 14.79 5.91
CA TRP A 121 -13.97 14.62 6.38
C TRP A 121 -14.55 13.27 5.95
N PHE A 122 -15.20 12.54 6.84
CA PHE A 122 -16.12 11.48 6.42
C PHE A 122 -17.42 12.11 5.94
N LEU A 123 -17.95 11.63 4.83
CA LEU A 123 -19.17 12.11 4.20
C LEU A 123 -20.17 10.94 4.17
N THR A 124 -21.40 11.15 4.62
CA THR A 124 -22.42 10.09 4.55
C THR A 124 -23.80 10.70 4.45
N GLU A 125 -24.76 9.89 3.99
CA GLU A 125 -26.18 10.21 4.07
C GLU A 125 -26.79 9.43 5.23
N LEU A 126 -27.54 10.10 6.11
CA LEU A 126 -28.33 9.46 7.15
C LEU A 126 -29.69 9.01 6.59
N PRO A 127 -30.27 7.89 7.06
CA PRO A 127 -29.80 7.06 8.16
C PRO A 127 -28.61 6.16 7.82
N ASN A 128 -27.56 6.21 8.65
CA ASN A 128 -26.40 5.34 8.49
C ASN A 128 -25.63 5.15 9.80
N ASP A 129 -24.72 4.17 9.83
CA ASP A 129 -23.74 4.07 10.91
C ASP A 129 -22.70 5.19 10.82
N ILE A 130 -22.45 5.86 11.93
CA ILE A 130 -21.40 6.88 12.07
C ILE A 130 -20.56 6.47 13.27
N GLY A 131 -19.27 6.25 13.07
CA GLY A 131 -18.40 5.68 14.11
C GLY A 131 -17.17 4.93 13.61
N TRP A 132 -16.98 4.81 12.29
CA TRP A 132 -15.89 4.05 11.65
C TRP A 132 -14.46 4.46 12.06
N ILE A 133 -14.25 5.72 12.46
CA ILE A 133 -12.95 6.23 12.94
C ILE A 133 -12.91 6.39 14.47
N GLY A 134 -14.06 6.22 15.14
CA GLY A 134 -14.16 6.27 16.59
C GLY A 134 -13.63 4.98 17.22
N ILE A 135 -13.24 5.06 18.50
CA ILE A 135 -12.72 3.90 19.25
C ILE A 135 -13.82 2.86 19.56
N ASN A 136 -15.08 3.24 19.37
CA ASN A 136 -16.23 2.36 19.58
C ASN A 136 -16.28 1.19 18.59
N ASP A 137 -15.76 1.40 17.37
CA ASP A 137 -15.77 0.35 16.35
C ASP A 137 -14.93 -0.86 16.78
N GLY A 138 -15.48 -2.06 16.59
CA GLY A 138 -14.90 -3.32 17.08
C GLY A 138 -14.99 -3.53 18.61
N ARG A 139 -15.61 -2.61 19.36
CA ARG A 139 -15.91 -2.79 20.80
C ARG A 139 -17.38 -3.09 21.10
N VAL A 140 -18.23 -2.94 20.10
CA VAL A 140 -19.65 -3.31 20.13
C VAL A 140 -19.96 -4.29 19.00
N LYS A 141 -20.97 -5.14 19.19
CA LYS A 141 -21.46 -6.10 18.18
C LYS A 141 -21.95 -5.39 16.92
N GLN A 142 -22.55 -4.20 17.08
CA GLN A 142 -23.03 -3.39 15.96
C GLN A 142 -22.97 -1.90 16.32
N ASN A 143 -22.43 -1.08 15.41
CA ASN A 143 -22.46 0.38 15.56
C ASN A 143 -23.89 0.93 15.46
N PRO A 144 -24.23 2.02 16.18
CA PRO A 144 -25.54 2.61 16.10
C PRO A 144 -25.79 3.23 14.72
N VAL A 145 -26.98 2.99 14.18
CA VAL A 145 -27.47 3.73 13.01
C VAL A 145 -28.14 5.01 13.49
N ILE A 146 -27.64 6.14 13.04
CA ILE A 146 -28.14 7.48 13.39
C ILE A 146 -29.10 7.96 12.31
N GLY A 147 -30.14 8.68 12.69
CA GLY A 147 -31.12 9.30 11.80
C GLY A 147 -32.21 8.36 11.30
N ARG A 148 -32.50 7.22 11.95
CA ARG A 148 -33.60 6.34 11.50
C ARG A 148 -34.93 7.11 11.49
N GLY A 149 -35.70 6.94 10.43
CA GLY A 149 -36.99 7.61 10.25
C GLY A 149 -36.90 9.09 9.86
N VAL A 150 -35.69 9.67 9.74
CA VAL A 150 -35.52 11.02 9.17
C VAL A 150 -35.39 10.94 7.65
N SER A 151 -35.68 12.04 6.96
CA SER A 151 -35.45 12.12 5.51
C SER A 151 -33.94 12.02 5.21
N PRO A 152 -33.55 11.43 4.07
CA PRO A 152 -32.15 11.34 3.68
C PRO A 152 -31.41 12.66 3.85
N THR A 153 -30.38 12.66 4.70
CA THR A 153 -29.67 13.89 5.10
C THR A 153 -28.17 13.69 4.98
N SER A 154 -27.54 14.41 4.05
CA SER A 154 -26.08 14.40 3.91
C SER A 154 -25.42 15.13 5.08
N ILE A 155 -24.42 14.51 5.66
CA ILE A 155 -23.58 15.07 6.73
C ILE A 155 -22.10 14.88 6.40
N ALA A 156 -21.27 15.70 7.03
CA ALA A 156 -19.83 15.44 7.15
C ALA A 156 -19.48 15.23 8.62
N TYR A 157 -18.58 14.32 8.95
CA TYR A 157 -18.14 14.09 10.33
C TYR A 157 -16.67 13.72 10.42
N HIS A 158 -16.08 13.91 11.60
CA HIS A 158 -14.72 13.47 11.89
C HIS A 158 -14.52 13.31 13.40
N ASN A 159 -13.79 12.27 13.81
CA ASN A 159 -13.42 12.04 15.20
C ASN A 159 -11.92 12.27 15.41
N GLY A 160 -11.49 12.53 16.64
CA GLY A 160 -10.09 12.63 17.00
C GLY A 160 -9.84 11.80 18.25
N ASN A 161 -8.74 11.06 18.29
CA ASN A 161 -8.40 10.25 19.45
C ASN A 161 -6.90 10.25 19.74
N MET A 162 -6.57 10.45 21.02
CA MET A 162 -5.23 10.40 21.57
C MET A 162 -5.32 9.88 23.01
N PRO A 163 -4.25 9.29 23.58
CA PRO A 163 -4.18 9.07 25.02
C PRO A 163 -4.47 10.38 25.76
N GLY A 164 -5.60 10.45 26.46
CA GLY A 164 -6.00 11.65 27.19
C GLY A 164 -7.04 12.56 26.54
N TYR A 165 -7.26 12.49 25.22
CA TYR A 165 -8.17 13.40 24.52
C TYR A 165 -8.95 12.69 23.41
N ILE A 166 -10.23 13.00 23.33
CA ILE A 166 -11.14 12.48 22.30
C ILE A 166 -12.05 13.60 21.81
N SER A 167 -12.44 13.59 20.55
CA SER A 167 -13.32 14.60 19.96
C SER A 167 -14.22 14.02 18.89
N SER A 168 -15.39 14.62 18.70
CA SER A 168 -16.27 14.36 17.57
C SER A 168 -16.82 15.67 17.01
N VAL A 169 -16.86 15.76 15.68
CA VAL A 169 -17.47 16.87 14.95
C VAL A 169 -18.44 16.31 13.92
N HIS A 170 -19.65 16.87 13.86
CA HIS A 170 -20.64 16.58 12.82
C HIS A 170 -21.13 17.89 12.21
N LEU A 171 -21.16 17.97 10.88
CA LEU A 171 -21.61 19.10 10.10
C LEU A 171 -22.80 18.66 9.24
N VAL A 172 -23.87 19.46 9.25
CA VAL A 172 -25.08 19.25 8.43
C VAL A 172 -25.23 20.46 7.51
N PRO A 173 -24.70 20.40 6.28
CA PRO A 173 -24.67 21.56 5.38
C PRO A 173 -26.06 22.10 5.03
N SER A 174 -27.06 21.22 4.87
CA SER A 174 -28.41 21.61 4.47
C SER A 174 -29.13 22.51 5.48
N THR A 175 -28.74 22.43 6.76
CA THR A 175 -29.34 23.22 7.85
C THR A 175 -28.34 24.19 8.49
N HIS A 176 -27.16 24.36 7.90
CA HIS A 176 -26.06 25.17 8.45
C HIS A 176 -25.76 24.83 9.92
N THR A 177 -25.71 23.55 10.25
CA THR A 177 -25.52 23.08 11.64
C THR A 177 -24.14 22.48 11.83
N ALA A 178 -23.48 22.83 12.94
CA ALA A 178 -22.25 22.22 13.41
C ALA A 178 -22.40 21.74 14.86
N ILE A 179 -22.02 20.48 15.12
CA ILE A 179 -21.99 19.85 16.44
C ILE A 179 -20.53 19.56 16.75
N VAL A 180 -20.02 20.06 17.88
CA VAL A 180 -18.62 19.88 18.30
C VAL A 180 -18.60 19.39 19.73
N ILE A 181 -18.03 18.20 19.96
CA ILE A 181 -17.87 17.60 21.28
C ILE A 181 -16.38 17.34 21.53
N LEU A 182 -15.85 17.87 22.63
CA LEU A 182 -14.46 17.68 23.05
C LEU A 182 -14.44 16.99 24.42
N GLY A 183 -13.61 15.95 24.56
CA GLY A 183 -13.40 15.21 25.80
C GLY A 183 -11.91 15.14 26.14
N ASN A 184 -11.59 15.22 27.43
CA ASN A 184 -10.23 15.12 27.96
C ASN A 184 -10.02 13.80 28.73
N THR A 185 -10.73 12.75 28.34
CA THR A 185 -10.58 11.42 28.92
C THR A 185 -10.69 10.36 27.85
N LEU A 186 -9.64 9.55 27.66
CA LEU A 186 -9.77 8.30 26.92
C LEU A 186 -10.49 7.29 27.82
N SER A 187 -11.80 7.19 27.64
CA SER A 187 -12.65 6.34 28.48
C SER A 187 -12.80 4.92 27.93
N PHE A 188 -13.71 4.12 28.50
CA PHE A 188 -14.06 2.81 27.95
C PHE A 188 -14.69 2.88 26.55
N ALA A 189 -15.38 3.98 26.27
CA ALA A 189 -16.01 4.28 24.99
C ALA A 189 -15.55 5.65 24.46
N ASP A 190 -15.68 5.85 23.16
CA ASP A 190 -15.61 7.18 22.55
C ASP A 190 -16.93 7.91 22.84
N LEU A 191 -16.98 8.60 23.98
CA LEU A 191 -18.19 9.30 24.43
C LEU A 191 -18.55 10.52 23.57
N PRO A 192 -17.61 11.37 23.10
CA PRO A 192 -17.92 12.42 22.14
C PRO A 192 -18.66 11.93 20.90
N ASP A 193 -18.30 10.76 20.38
CA ASP A 193 -18.98 10.15 19.24
C ASP A 193 -20.46 9.84 19.55
N TYR A 194 -20.73 9.13 20.65
CA TYR A 194 -22.11 8.81 21.05
C TYR A 194 -22.94 10.02 21.48
N VAL A 195 -22.33 10.99 22.17
CA VAL A 195 -23.02 12.25 22.52
C VAL A 195 -23.32 13.06 21.26
N GLY A 196 -22.39 13.08 20.29
CA GLY A 196 -22.59 13.69 18.98
C GLY A 196 -23.76 13.05 18.23
N GLY A 197 -23.80 11.72 18.15
CA GLY A 197 -24.92 10.97 17.57
C GLY A 197 -26.27 11.21 18.26
N LEU A 198 -26.29 11.31 19.59
CA LEU A 198 -27.50 11.64 20.36
C LEU A 198 -28.03 13.03 20.02
N ILE A 199 -27.15 14.04 19.98
CA ILE A 199 -27.52 15.41 19.62
C ILE A 199 -27.99 15.47 18.16
N LEU A 200 -27.31 14.77 17.26
CA LEU A 200 -27.65 14.72 15.84
C LEU A 200 -29.04 14.09 15.61
N ASN A 201 -29.35 12.97 16.25
CA ASN A 201 -30.69 12.37 16.23
C ASN A 201 -31.76 13.36 16.71
N THR A 202 -31.46 14.09 17.79
CA THR A 202 -32.39 15.06 18.38
C THR A 202 -32.64 16.23 17.44
N ILE A 203 -31.59 16.80 16.83
CA ILE A 203 -31.70 17.95 15.91
C ILE A 203 -32.45 17.56 14.62
N LEU A 204 -32.23 16.35 14.11
CA LEU A 204 -32.89 15.86 12.90
C LEU A 204 -34.35 15.42 13.15
N GLY A 205 -34.80 15.43 14.40
CA GLY A 205 -36.16 15.02 14.77
C GLY A 205 -36.41 13.53 14.56
N SER A 206 -35.38 12.69 14.73
CA SER A 206 -35.55 11.23 14.69
C SER A 206 -36.37 10.75 15.89
N ASP A 207 -37.42 9.97 15.63
CA ASP A 207 -38.20 9.29 16.68
C ASP A 207 -37.48 8.03 17.23
N ASP A 208 -36.37 7.63 16.61
CA ASP A 208 -35.58 6.47 17.03
C ASP A 208 -34.74 6.77 18.27
N LYS A 209 -34.93 5.97 19.31
CA LYS A 209 -34.21 6.09 20.59
C LYS A 209 -33.08 5.08 20.63
N VAL A 210 -31.96 5.43 19.99
CA VAL A 210 -30.73 4.65 20.11
C VAL A 210 -30.31 4.56 21.58
N ASP A 211 -30.18 3.34 22.11
CA ASP A 211 -29.75 3.08 23.48
C ASP A 211 -28.22 3.16 23.62
N PHE A 212 -27.70 4.39 23.58
CA PHE A 212 -26.27 4.65 23.77
C PHE A 212 -25.74 4.16 25.12
N VAL A 213 -26.58 4.05 26.16
CA VAL A 213 -26.14 3.59 27.48
C VAL A 213 -25.77 2.10 27.42
N SER A 214 -26.58 1.29 26.72
CA SER A 214 -26.27 -0.12 26.52
C SER A 214 -24.99 -0.32 25.68
N LEU A 215 -24.79 0.49 24.63
CA LEU A 215 -23.54 0.47 23.84
C LEU A 215 -22.31 0.82 24.70
N VAL A 216 -22.41 1.80 25.59
CA VAL A 216 -21.30 2.14 26.52
C VAL A 216 -21.00 0.97 27.49
N ARG A 217 -22.01 0.24 27.96
CA ARG A 217 -21.81 -0.95 28.82
C ARG A 217 -21.07 -2.05 28.07
N GLU A 218 -21.39 -2.25 26.80
CA GLU A 218 -20.72 -3.23 25.94
C GLU A 218 -19.26 -2.82 25.66
N CYS A 219 -19.01 -1.56 25.29
CA CYS A 219 -17.65 -1.01 25.15
C CYS A 219 -16.83 -1.20 26.44
N LYS A 220 -17.44 -0.99 27.61
CA LYS A 220 -16.80 -1.23 28.92
C LYS A 220 -16.44 -2.69 29.11
N ALA A 221 -17.36 -3.61 28.86
CA ALA A 221 -17.10 -5.04 28.96
C ALA A 221 -15.95 -5.46 28.02
N SER A 222 -15.99 -5.05 26.75
CA SER A 222 -14.93 -5.33 25.78
C SER A 222 -13.57 -4.75 26.20
N SER A 223 -13.56 -3.51 26.69
CA SER A 223 -12.33 -2.83 27.15
C SER A 223 -11.68 -3.47 28.38
N ILE A 224 -12.45 -4.17 29.21
CA ILE A 224 -11.96 -4.89 30.40
C ILE A 224 -11.56 -6.32 30.03
N ASN A 225 -12.40 -7.02 29.28
CA ASN A 225 -12.21 -8.43 28.96
C ASN A 225 -11.17 -8.66 27.85
N GLY A 226 -11.00 -7.71 26.92
CA GLY A 226 -9.99 -7.79 25.86
C GLY A 226 -8.59 -8.07 26.40
N PRO A 227 -8.04 -7.20 27.29
CA PRO A 227 -6.72 -7.42 27.89
C PRO A 227 -6.59 -8.75 28.64
N LEU A 228 -7.65 -9.18 29.34
CA LEU A 228 -7.66 -10.47 30.05
C LEU A 228 -7.60 -11.65 29.08
N ARG A 229 -8.32 -11.60 27.96
CA ARG A 229 -8.26 -12.62 26.91
C ARG A 229 -6.88 -12.68 26.27
N THR A 230 -6.28 -11.53 25.94
CA THR A 230 -4.90 -11.49 25.41
C THR A 230 -3.89 -12.07 26.41
N ALA A 231 -4.05 -11.78 27.70
CA ALA A 231 -3.18 -12.34 28.75
C ALA A 231 -3.34 -13.87 28.85
N ALA A 232 -4.57 -14.38 28.81
CA ALA A 232 -4.85 -15.81 28.83
C ALA A 232 -4.32 -16.51 27.57
N GLN A 233 -4.47 -15.89 26.40
CA GLN A 233 -3.93 -16.38 25.13
C GLN A 233 -2.39 -16.52 25.21
N LEU A 234 -1.70 -15.49 25.69
CA LEU A 234 -0.25 -15.54 25.92
C LEU A 234 0.13 -16.69 26.85
N GLU A 235 -0.60 -16.93 27.94
CA GLU A 235 -0.24 -18.07 28.80
C GLU A 235 -0.50 -19.41 28.10
N SER A 236 -1.60 -19.54 27.35
CA SER A 236 -1.97 -20.78 26.65
C SER A 236 -1.02 -21.16 25.51
N GLU A 237 -0.41 -20.17 24.84
CA GLU A 237 0.53 -20.37 23.73
C GLU A 237 1.99 -20.50 24.23
N ARG A 238 2.21 -20.42 25.53
CA ARG A 238 3.55 -20.52 26.13
C ARG A 238 4.05 -21.96 26.09
N LYS A 239 5.35 -22.12 25.84
CA LYS A 239 6.02 -23.44 25.89
C LYS A 239 6.75 -23.57 27.22
N GLU A 240 6.25 -24.45 28.08
CA GLU A 240 6.85 -24.72 29.39
C GLU A 240 8.20 -25.44 29.27
N GLY A 241 9.05 -25.29 30.30
CA GLY A 241 10.32 -26.00 30.42
C GLY A 241 11.44 -25.53 29.47
N THR A 242 11.20 -24.49 28.68
CA THR A 242 12.21 -23.85 27.84
C THR A 242 13.06 -22.86 28.65
N SER A 243 14.23 -22.50 28.12
CA SER A 243 15.15 -21.54 28.75
C SER A 243 15.78 -20.63 27.71
N HIS A 244 15.99 -19.38 28.08
CA HIS A 244 16.77 -18.43 27.32
C HIS A 244 18.28 -18.58 27.58
N LYS A 245 19.10 -18.02 26.70
CA LYS A 245 20.55 -17.79 26.88
C LYS A 245 20.80 -16.78 28.01
N PRO A 246 22.02 -16.59 28.51
CA PRO A 246 22.32 -15.49 29.43
C PRO A 246 21.79 -14.14 28.92
N LEU A 247 21.18 -13.32 29.79
CA LEU A 247 20.46 -12.10 29.37
C LEU A 247 21.36 -11.10 28.62
N ASP A 248 22.64 -11.06 28.96
CA ASP A 248 23.68 -10.27 28.30
C ASP A 248 23.87 -10.64 26.82
N ALA A 249 23.51 -11.86 26.41
CA ALA A 249 23.58 -12.28 25.01
C ALA A 249 22.55 -11.57 24.10
N TYR A 250 21.48 -11.00 24.68
CA TYR A 250 20.44 -10.26 23.97
C TYR A 250 20.62 -8.73 24.07
N VAL A 251 21.57 -8.27 24.89
CA VAL A 251 21.82 -6.83 25.07
C VAL A 251 22.44 -6.28 23.80
N GLY A 252 21.86 -5.21 23.27
CA GLY A 252 22.23 -4.75 21.97
C GLY A 252 21.35 -3.63 21.43
N ARG A 253 21.75 -3.11 20.29
CA ARG A 253 20.92 -2.21 19.49
C ARG A 253 20.55 -2.93 18.22
N TYR A 254 19.28 -2.95 17.90
CA TYR A 254 18.75 -3.63 16.73
C TYR A 254 18.07 -2.59 15.87
N SER A 255 18.47 -2.49 14.62
CA SER A 255 17.92 -1.50 13.69
C SER A 255 17.17 -2.21 12.58
N ASN A 256 16.03 -1.66 12.18
CA ASN A 256 15.46 -2.04 10.89
C ASN A 256 16.38 -1.59 9.74
N ALA A 257 16.10 -2.08 8.53
CA ALA A 257 16.88 -1.79 7.34
C ALA A 257 16.98 -0.28 7.03
N MET A 258 15.96 0.49 7.41
CA MET A 258 15.91 1.95 7.22
C MET A 258 16.66 2.77 8.28
N GLY A 259 17.11 2.19 9.39
CA GLY A 259 17.80 2.96 10.44
C GLY A 259 16.90 3.83 11.32
N ASN A 260 15.61 3.95 11.00
CA ASN A 260 14.68 4.88 11.63
C ASN A 260 13.90 4.28 12.81
N LEU A 261 13.94 2.95 12.97
CA LEU A 261 13.47 2.24 14.14
C LEU A 261 14.64 1.45 14.75
N VAL A 262 15.11 1.93 15.90
CA VAL A 262 16.13 1.28 16.71
C VAL A 262 15.50 0.76 17.99
N LEU A 263 15.63 -0.54 18.21
CA LEU A 263 15.29 -1.22 19.44
C LEU A 263 16.55 -1.37 20.28
N ALA A 264 16.69 -0.53 21.29
CA ALA A 264 17.77 -0.62 22.27
C ALA A 264 17.36 -1.59 23.38
N VAL A 265 18.01 -2.74 23.45
CA VAL A 265 17.78 -3.80 24.42
C VAL A 265 18.85 -3.78 25.49
N SER A 266 18.42 -3.80 26.74
CA SER A 266 19.26 -3.82 27.94
C SER A 266 18.70 -4.83 28.94
N VAL A 267 19.48 -5.23 29.94
CA VAL A 267 18.92 -5.98 31.09
C VAL A 267 17.95 -5.06 31.84
N SER A 268 16.80 -5.59 32.24
CA SER A 268 15.81 -4.84 33.02
C SER A 268 16.36 -4.41 34.38
N GLU A 269 15.76 -3.39 34.99
CA GLU A 269 16.24 -2.82 36.26
C GLU A 269 16.17 -3.81 37.44
N ASP A 270 15.23 -4.75 37.40
CA ASP A 270 15.08 -5.82 38.39
C ASP A 270 16.06 -6.99 38.16
N GLY A 271 16.82 -6.98 37.06
CA GLY A 271 17.81 -8.01 36.71
C GLY A 271 17.20 -9.33 36.22
N ASP A 272 15.88 -9.41 36.07
CA ASP A 272 15.12 -10.64 35.82
C ASP A 272 14.46 -10.62 34.42
N GLY A 273 15.07 -9.95 33.44
CA GLY A 273 14.52 -9.80 32.10
C GLY A 273 15.27 -8.79 31.24
N LEU A 274 14.61 -8.36 30.17
CA LEU A 274 15.12 -7.38 29.23
C LEU A 274 14.24 -6.13 29.23
N ARG A 275 14.82 -4.97 28.92
CA ARG A 275 14.11 -3.75 28.60
C ARG A 275 14.42 -3.35 27.16
N MET A 276 13.39 -3.23 26.35
CA MET A 276 13.45 -2.74 24.97
C MET A 276 12.98 -1.29 24.91
N ARG A 277 13.80 -0.39 24.38
CA ARG A 277 13.45 1.03 24.15
C ARG A 277 13.41 1.34 22.66
N LEU A 278 12.46 2.17 22.25
CA LEU A 278 12.35 2.64 20.87
C LEU A 278 13.11 3.96 20.70
N ASN A 279 14.04 4.02 19.75
CA ASN A 279 14.80 5.21 19.35
C ASN A 279 15.44 5.97 20.52
N ASP A 280 15.89 5.24 21.55
CA ASP A 280 16.45 5.78 22.80
C ASP A 280 15.54 6.77 23.55
N LEU A 281 14.28 6.84 23.19
CA LEU A 281 13.32 7.75 23.83
C LEU A 281 13.03 7.23 25.25
N PRO A 282 13.34 8.02 26.30
CA PRO A 282 13.25 7.54 27.68
C PRO A 282 11.85 7.08 28.11
N GLY A 283 10.80 7.61 27.47
CA GLY A 283 9.41 7.32 27.79
C GLY A 283 8.78 6.15 27.04
N THR A 284 9.44 5.59 26.01
CA THR A 284 8.88 4.52 25.17
C THR A 284 9.69 3.25 25.34
N TYR A 285 9.27 2.42 26.30
CA TYR A 285 9.96 1.18 26.64
C TYR A 285 8.99 0.03 26.95
N TYR A 286 9.47 -1.19 26.82
CA TYR A 286 8.76 -2.42 27.16
C TYR A 286 9.67 -3.28 28.04
N ASP A 287 9.15 -3.69 29.19
CA ASP A 287 9.84 -4.60 30.11
C ASP A 287 9.43 -6.03 29.76
N LEU A 288 10.38 -6.77 29.20
CA LEU A 288 10.20 -8.08 28.62
C LEU A 288 10.67 -9.16 29.60
N LYS A 289 9.83 -10.17 29.82
CA LYS A 289 10.14 -11.38 30.58
C LYS A 289 10.29 -12.57 29.64
N HIS A 290 11.07 -13.55 30.05
CA HIS A 290 11.24 -14.77 29.27
C HIS A 290 9.89 -15.45 29.06
N TYR A 291 9.55 -15.69 27.80
CA TYR A 291 8.29 -16.31 27.41
C TYR A 291 8.51 -17.79 27.10
N HIS A 292 9.25 -18.08 26.04
CA HIS A 292 9.80 -19.41 25.75
C HIS A 292 11.02 -19.29 24.82
N ASP A 293 11.88 -20.29 24.76
CA ASP A 293 13.02 -20.32 23.82
C ASP A 293 13.83 -18.99 23.82
N ASP A 294 14.10 -18.43 22.65
CA ASP A 294 14.68 -17.09 22.46
C ASP A 294 13.58 -16.01 22.28
N VAL A 295 12.41 -16.18 22.89
CA VAL A 295 11.25 -15.26 22.82
C VAL A 295 11.00 -14.64 24.19
N PHE A 296 10.81 -13.32 24.19
CA PHE A 296 10.44 -12.55 25.37
C PHE A 296 9.11 -11.83 25.13
N ALA A 297 8.34 -11.61 26.19
CA ALA A 297 7.07 -10.91 26.10
C ALA A 297 6.85 -10.00 27.30
N TRP A 298 5.99 -8.99 27.17
CA TRP A 298 5.53 -8.20 28.32
C TRP A 298 4.06 -8.48 28.63
N ALA A 299 3.72 -8.36 29.91
CA ALA A 299 2.38 -8.66 30.39
C ALA A 299 1.32 -7.70 29.81
N CYS A 300 0.16 -8.26 29.47
CA CYS A 300 -1.03 -7.49 29.13
C CYS A 300 -1.73 -6.99 30.40
N ASN A 301 -1.36 -5.78 30.84
CA ASN A 301 -1.96 -5.14 32.01
C ASN A 301 -2.52 -3.77 31.66
N ARG A 302 -3.84 -3.73 31.50
CA ARG A 302 -4.60 -2.53 31.10
C ARG A 302 -4.27 -1.31 31.96
N ASP A 303 -4.34 -1.42 33.28
CA ASP A 303 -4.21 -0.27 34.17
C ASP A 303 -2.76 0.20 34.29
N ALA A 304 -1.79 -0.72 34.24
CA ALA A 304 -0.38 -0.36 34.19
C ALA A 304 -0.02 0.37 32.88
N GLU A 305 -0.55 -0.10 31.74
CA GLU A 305 -0.37 0.53 30.44
C GLU A 305 -1.09 1.87 30.34
N ALA A 306 -2.32 1.96 30.87
CA ALA A 306 -3.10 3.19 30.92
C ALA A 306 -2.38 4.29 31.69
N LYS A 307 -1.81 3.98 32.87
CA LYS A 307 -1.02 4.93 33.68
C LYS A 307 0.22 5.47 32.96
N ARG A 308 0.69 4.77 31.93
CA ARG A 308 1.81 5.18 31.07
C ARG A 308 1.36 5.91 29.80
N ALA A 309 0.07 6.23 29.68
CA ALA A 309 -0.54 6.84 28.50
C ALA A 309 -0.34 6.01 27.21
N MET A 310 -0.25 4.67 27.35
CA MET A 310 -0.17 3.79 26.18
C MET A 310 -1.56 3.62 25.56
N PHE A 311 -1.62 3.62 24.23
CA PHE A 311 -2.86 3.31 23.54
C PHE A 311 -3.18 1.81 23.68
N PRO A 312 -4.44 1.40 23.94
CA PRO A 312 -4.77 -0.01 24.15
C PRO A 312 -4.41 -0.88 22.93
N GLN A 313 -3.68 -1.97 23.16
CA GLN A 313 -3.32 -2.97 22.14
C GLN A 313 -3.59 -4.38 22.65
N LEU A 314 -4.37 -5.15 21.88
CA LEU A 314 -4.94 -6.43 22.28
C LEU A 314 -4.35 -7.64 21.54
N SER A 315 -3.38 -7.43 20.64
CA SER A 315 -2.70 -8.52 19.95
C SER A 315 -1.68 -9.21 20.86
N ALA A 316 -1.72 -10.54 20.93
CA ALA A 316 -0.70 -11.36 21.59
C ALA A 316 0.63 -11.34 20.81
N ASP A 317 0.58 -11.36 19.47
CA ASP A 317 1.75 -11.19 18.60
C ASP A 317 2.48 -9.89 18.86
N PHE A 318 1.73 -8.80 19.04
CA PHE A 318 2.31 -7.51 19.38
C PHE A 318 3.16 -7.55 20.64
N ARG A 319 2.83 -8.43 21.57
CA ARG A 319 3.48 -8.52 22.88
C ARG A 319 4.70 -9.42 22.89
N ARG A 320 5.02 -10.10 21.78
CA ARG A 320 6.13 -11.03 21.65
C ARG A 320 7.29 -10.41 20.87
N ILE A 321 8.50 -10.64 21.38
CA ILE A 321 9.77 -10.25 20.79
C ILE A 321 10.59 -11.51 20.59
N THR A 322 10.85 -11.85 19.33
CA THR A 322 11.59 -13.07 18.97
C THR A 322 13.02 -12.71 18.62
N PHE A 323 13.99 -13.23 19.37
CA PHE A 323 15.40 -13.10 19.04
C PHE A 323 15.85 -14.29 18.19
N GLN A 324 16.76 -14.03 17.25
CA GLN A 324 17.29 -15.05 16.36
C GLN A 324 18.81 -15.09 16.47
N ALA A 325 19.33 -16.28 16.77
CA ALA A 325 20.75 -16.57 16.80
C ALA A 325 21.28 -16.94 15.39
N GLY A 326 22.54 -16.61 15.12
CA GLY A 326 23.28 -17.11 13.96
C GLY A 326 23.84 -18.50 14.20
N GLU A 327 24.54 -19.06 13.20
CA GLU A 327 25.17 -20.39 13.29
C GLU A 327 26.19 -20.49 14.44
N ASP A 328 26.81 -19.37 14.83
CA ASP A 328 27.74 -19.27 15.95
C ASP A 328 27.06 -19.17 17.33
N GLY A 329 25.72 -19.23 17.38
CA GLY A 329 24.93 -19.14 18.59
C GLY A 329 24.76 -17.72 19.15
N THR A 330 25.35 -16.70 18.51
CA THR A 330 25.21 -15.29 18.92
C THR A 330 23.92 -14.68 18.36
N ILE A 331 23.27 -13.81 19.14
CA ILE A 331 22.04 -13.15 18.70
C ILE A 331 22.34 -12.13 17.61
N LYS A 332 21.73 -12.29 16.43
CA LYS A 332 21.96 -11.45 15.24
C LYS A 332 20.80 -10.51 14.94
N SER A 333 19.58 -10.87 15.33
CA SER A 333 18.38 -10.07 15.01
C SER A 333 17.26 -10.23 16.02
N ILE A 334 16.38 -9.23 16.05
CA ILE A 334 15.06 -9.25 16.68
C ILE A 334 14.01 -9.31 15.58
N PHE A 335 12.87 -9.94 15.87
CA PHE A 335 11.66 -9.88 15.09
C PHE A 335 10.50 -9.45 15.99
N TRP A 336 9.72 -8.46 15.52
CA TRP A 336 8.59 -7.92 16.27
C TRP A 336 7.40 -7.60 15.36
N VAL A 337 6.20 -8.05 15.76
CA VAL A 337 4.92 -7.73 15.10
C VAL A 337 4.36 -6.45 15.72
N TYR A 338 4.84 -5.28 15.32
CA TYR A 338 4.49 -4.02 15.99
C TYR A 338 3.12 -3.42 15.58
N ALA A 339 2.39 -4.02 14.64
CA ALA A 339 1.07 -3.54 14.24
C ALA A 339 0.15 -4.72 13.87
N ARG A 340 -1.15 -4.56 14.11
CA ARG A 340 -2.16 -5.61 13.87
C ARG A 340 -2.38 -5.88 12.38
N ASP A 341 -2.25 -4.84 11.59
CA ASP A 341 -2.30 -4.78 10.13
C ASP A 341 -0.99 -5.19 9.45
N GLU A 342 0.08 -5.40 10.23
CA GLU A 342 1.37 -5.93 9.75
C GLU A 342 1.68 -7.30 10.39
N PRO A 343 0.86 -8.34 10.15
CA PRO A 343 1.00 -9.64 10.81
C PRO A 343 2.32 -10.34 10.46
N LYS A 344 2.99 -9.92 9.37
CA LYS A 344 4.31 -10.39 8.97
C LYS A 344 5.43 -9.89 9.89
N GLY A 345 5.16 -8.89 10.74
CA GLY A 345 6.14 -8.23 11.59
C GLY A 345 7.33 -7.65 10.83
N GLU A 346 8.33 -7.19 11.56
CA GLU A 346 9.56 -6.67 10.99
C GLU A 346 10.77 -7.26 11.72
N ARG A 347 11.82 -7.54 10.95
CA ARG A 347 13.10 -8.01 11.47
C ARG A 347 14.08 -6.85 11.58
N GLN A 348 14.67 -6.68 12.76
CA GLN A 348 15.73 -5.70 13.04
C GLN A 348 17.08 -6.42 13.28
N ILE A 349 18.15 -5.92 12.66
CA ILE A 349 19.49 -6.53 12.70
C ILE A 349 20.36 -5.85 13.78
N HIS A 350 21.15 -6.64 14.48
CA HIS A 350 22.02 -6.18 15.56
C HIS A 350 23.20 -5.33 15.05
N LEU A 351 23.37 -4.13 15.62
CA LEU A 351 24.31 -3.12 15.16
C LEU A 351 25.79 -3.50 15.32
N LEU A 352 26.17 -4.44 16.19
CA LEU A 352 27.58 -4.90 16.26
C LEU A 352 28.01 -5.76 15.04
N PHE A 353 27.09 -6.16 14.16
CA PHE A 353 27.42 -6.76 12.84
C PHE A 353 27.68 -5.72 11.76
N PHE A 354 27.46 -4.43 12.05
CA PHE A 354 28.01 -3.34 11.27
C PHE A 354 29.41 -3.03 11.82
N PHE A 355 30.48 -3.48 11.16
CA PHE A 355 31.82 -3.01 11.47
C PHE A 355 31.92 -1.51 11.11
N PRO A 356 32.24 -0.61 12.05
CA PRO A 356 32.59 0.77 11.77
C PRO A 356 34.12 0.89 11.68
N GLY A 357 34.67 1.26 10.51
CA GLY A 357 36.08 1.66 10.44
C GLY A 357 36.71 1.71 9.06
N LEU A 358 36.83 2.93 8.50
CA LEU A 358 37.81 3.51 7.56
C LEU A 358 37.07 4.60 6.75
N ILE A 359 37.23 5.94 6.86
CA ILE A 359 38.25 6.90 7.34
C ILE A 359 37.52 8.25 7.64
N PRO A 360 38.07 9.19 8.45
CA PRO A 360 37.43 10.44 8.89
C PRO A 360 37.46 11.58 7.86
N ILE A 361 36.56 12.55 8.03
CA ILE A 361 36.55 13.85 7.33
C ILE A 361 37.73 14.72 7.80
N PRO A 362 38.43 15.39 6.87
CA PRO A 362 38.77 16.80 7.09
C PRO A 362 38.52 17.69 5.87
N ARG A 363 37.99 18.91 6.08
CA ARG A 363 38.08 20.07 5.15
C ARG A 363 39.05 21.11 5.77
N PRO A 364 39.55 22.13 5.04
CA PRO A 364 40.20 22.16 3.71
C PRO A 364 41.55 22.94 3.74
N GLY A 365 42.38 22.82 2.70
CA GLY A 365 43.56 23.68 2.46
C GLY A 365 44.28 23.36 1.14
N PRO A 366 44.79 24.36 0.40
CA PRO A 366 44.99 24.31 -1.05
C PRO A 366 46.32 23.68 -1.47
N ASP A 367 46.40 23.38 -2.78
CA ASP A 367 47.60 23.04 -3.54
C ASP A 367 48.11 21.60 -3.43
N ARG A 368 47.70 20.77 -4.41
CA ARG A 368 48.57 20.24 -5.49
C ARG A 368 47.87 19.10 -6.21
N PHE A 369 47.30 19.41 -7.38
CA PHE A 369 47.07 18.42 -8.43
C PHE A 369 48.41 18.07 -9.09
N PRO A 370 48.58 16.80 -9.49
CA PRO A 370 48.89 16.56 -10.89
C PRO A 370 47.73 15.78 -11.53
N SER A 371 46.98 16.50 -12.36
CA SER A 371 46.30 15.96 -13.53
C SER A 371 47.22 14.97 -14.25
N HIS A 372 46.77 13.74 -14.53
CA HIS A 372 47.11 12.86 -15.67
C HIS A 372 46.65 11.44 -15.30
N LEU A 373 45.36 11.09 -15.50
CA LEU A 373 44.81 9.72 -15.67
C LEU A 373 43.27 9.72 -15.52
N PHE A 374 42.57 10.63 -16.20
CA PHE A 374 41.14 10.44 -16.48
C PHE A 374 40.84 11.05 -17.85
N ALA A 375 40.67 10.19 -18.84
CA ALA A 375 40.00 10.51 -20.08
C ALA A 375 39.36 9.23 -20.61
N GLY A 376 38.02 9.18 -20.59
CA GLY A 376 37.20 8.18 -21.30
C GLY A 376 36.82 6.93 -20.50
N ARG A 377 35.73 7.00 -19.72
CA ARG A 377 34.89 5.84 -19.40
C ARG A 377 33.43 6.28 -19.42
N ASP A 378 32.61 5.52 -20.15
CA ASP A 378 31.16 5.62 -20.24
C ASP A 378 30.49 4.71 -19.16
N PRO A 379 29.37 5.10 -18.51
CA PRO A 379 28.74 4.36 -17.41
C PRO A 379 27.81 3.18 -17.78
N ALA A 380 27.66 2.82 -19.05
CA ALA A 380 26.52 2.02 -19.54
C ALA A 380 26.48 0.49 -19.22
N MET A 381 27.21 0.00 -18.20
CA MET A 381 26.96 -1.34 -17.65
C MET A 381 27.24 -1.31 -16.15
N SER A 382 26.25 -1.61 -15.31
CA SER A 382 26.51 -1.74 -13.87
C SER A 382 27.28 -3.03 -13.63
N ASP A 383 28.41 -2.95 -12.91
CA ASP A 383 29.15 -4.12 -12.43
C ASP A 383 28.22 -5.12 -11.68
N GLU A 384 27.10 -4.61 -11.16
CA GLU A 384 26.01 -5.35 -10.52
C GLU A 384 25.31 -6.35 -11.46
N LEU A 385 25.03 -6.01 -12.72
CA LEU A 385 24.37 -6.94 -13.65
C LEU A 385 25.29 -8.11 -14.00
N VAL A 386 26.56 -7.82 -14.24
CA VAL A 386 27.59 -8.84 -14.48
C VAL A 386 27.75 -9.71 -13.23
N TYR A 387 27.75 -9.12 -12.04
CA TYR A 387 27.82 -9.82 -10.78
C TYR A 387 26.62 -10.74 -10.52
N GLN A 388 25.38 -10.25 -10.69
CA GLN A 388 24.16 -11.04 -10.47
C GLN A 388 24.04 -12.20 -11.45
N LEU A 389 24.38 -11.98 -12.72
CA LEU A 389 24.40 -13.06 -13.70
C LEU A 389 25.48 -14.09 -13.34
N ASN A 390 26.68 -13.64 -12.95
CA ASN A 390 27.75 -14.53 -12.49
C ASN A 390 27.38 -15.30 -11.22
N GLU A 391 26.71 -14.67 -10.24
CA GLU A 391 26.21 -15.33 -9.02
C GLU A 391 25.12 -16.35 -9.32
N PHE A 392 24.15 -16.02 -10.18
CA PHE A 392 23.12 -16.95 -10.62
C PHE A 392 23.73 -18.16 -11.33
N ILE A 393 24.68 -17.92 -12.24
CA ILE A 393 25.43 -18.97 -12.94
C ILE A 393 26.25 -19.81 -11.94
N HIS A 394 26.92 -19.17 -10.98
CA HIS A 394 27.73 -19.86 -9.97
C HIS A 394 26.87 -20.77 -9.07
N ARG A 395 25.71 -20.28 -8.62
CA ARG A 395 24.75 -21.06 -7.81
C ARG A 395 24.22 -22.27 -8.57
N ASN A 396 23.88 -22.09 -9.85
CA ASN A 396 23.35 -23.17 -10.68
C ASN A 396 24.45 -24.15 -11.17
N SER A 397 25.70 -23.71 -11.29
CA SER A 397 26.84 -24.60 -11.60
C SER A 397 27.18 -25.57 -10.45
N LYS A 398 26.74 -25.27 -9.22
CA LYS A 398 26.95 -26.10 -8.01
C LYS A 398 25.80 -27.08 -7.71
N LEU A 399 24.71 -27.05 -8.49
CA LEU A 399 23.62 -28.04 -8.42
C LEU A 399 24.02 -29.30 -9.19
N SER A 400 24.88 -30.11 -8.57
CA SER A 400 25.54 -31.27 -9.18
C SER A 400 24.63 -32.49 -9.45
N HIS A 401 23.33 -32.29 -9.75
CA HIS A 401 22.44 -33.35 -10.25
C HIS A 401 21.44 -32.96 -11.36
N VAL A 402 21.48 -31.75 -11.93
CA VAL A 402 20.64 -31.43 -13.10
C VAL A 402 21.43 -31.66 -14.40
N LYS A 403 20.85 -32.48 -15.29
CA LYS A 403 21.37 -32.84 -16.61
C LYS A 403 21.45 -31.59 -17.52
N ARG A 404 22.60 -30.92 -17.61
CA ARG A 404 23.21 -30.33 -18.84
C ARG A 404 24.32 -29.36 -18.47
N GLY A 405 25.54 -29.65 -18.91
CA GLY A 405 26.74 -28.86 -18.63
C GLY A 405 26.74 -27.53 -19.37
N TRP A 406 26.66 -26.44 -18.61
CA TRP A 406 26.88 -25.08 -19.09
C TRP A 406 28.36 -24.84 -19.37
N LYS A 407 28.68 -24.25 -20.52
CA LYS A 407 30.02 -23.75 -20.83
C LYS A 407 30.05 -22.24 -20.62
N ASN A 408 31.23 -21.68 -20.29
CA ASN A 408 31.43 -20.22 -20.20
C ASN A 408 31.04 -19.47 -21.49
N SER A 409 31.02 -20.15 -22.64
CA SER A 409 30.52 -19.61 -23.91
C SER A 409 29.02 -19.29 -23.88
N ASP A 410 28.25 -20.07 -23.15
CA ASP A 410 26.79 -19.96 -23.12
C ASP A 410 26.39 -18.78 -22.22
N CYS A 411 27.19 -18.54 -21.17
CA CYS A 411 27.10 -17.36 -20.31
C CYS A 411 27.40 -16.06 -21.09
N PHE A 412 28.42 -16.09 -21.94
CA PHE A 412 28.79 -14.97 -22.80
C PHE A 412 27.71 -14.62 -23.83
N GLN A 413 27.07 -15.65 -24.42
CA GLN A 413 25.96 -15.45 -25.35
C GLN A 413 24.73 -14.86 -24.67
N LEU A 414 24.44 -15.24 -23.41
CA LEU A 414 23.38 -14.63 -22.62
C LEU A 414 23.67 -13.16 -22.31
N ILE A 415 24.89 -12.83 -21.87
CA ILE A 415 25.30 -11.44 -21.66
C ILE A 415 25.12 -10.63 -22.95
N GLN A 416 25.60 -11.13 -24.09
CA GLN A 416 25.45 -10.44 -25.38
C GLN A 416 24.00 -10.28 -25.83
N LYS A 417 23.15 -11.28 -25.55
CA LYS A 417 21.73 -11.29 -25.92
C LYS A 417 20.94 -10.22 -25.16
N TYR A 418 21.21 -10.06 -23.87
CA TYR A 418 20.53 -9.06 -23.03
C TYR A 418 21.26 -7.70 -22.99
N ALA A 419 22.50 -7.62 -23.49
CA ALA A 419 23.27 -6.38 -23.68
C ALA A 419 23.02 -5.66 -25.01
N ALA A 420 22.13 -6.16 -25.88
CA ALA A 420 21.93 -5.65 -27.24
C ALA A 420 21.23 -4.27 -27.35
N GLY A 421 21.07 -3.55 -26.23
CA GLY A 421 20.66 -2.14 -26.17
C GLY A 421 21.79 -1.16 -25.81
N ILE A 422 23.01 -1.65 -25.63
CA ILE A 422 24.16 -0.83 -25.24
C ILE A 422 24.86 -0.28 -26.49
N PRO A 423 25.27 1.01 -26.52
CA PRO A 423 26.04 1.57 -27.64
C PRO A 423 27.34 0.79 -27.92
N ASP A 424 27.85 0.89 -29.16
CA ASP A 424 28.96 0.06 -29.70
C ASP A 424 30.28 0.11 -28.90
N ASP A 425 30.45 1.07 -28.00
CA ASP A 425 31.65 1.35 -27.22
C ASP A 425 31.85 0.41 -26.01
N VAL A 426 30.80 -0.24 -25.51
CA VAL A 426 30.89 -1.24 -24.41
C VAL A 426 31.37 -2.62 -24.90
N ARG A 427 31.29 -2.88 -26.21
CA ARG A 427 31.64 -4.18 -26.81
C ARG A 427 33.09 -4.62 -26.58
N HIS A 428 34.00 -3.68 -26.28
CA HIS A 428 35.44 -3.92 -26.14
C HIS A 428 35.89 -4.41 -24.75
N ALA A 429 35.05 -4.33 -23.71
CA ALA A 429 35.44 -4.75 -22.35
C ALA A 429 35.27 -6.25 -22.09
N VAL A 430 34.41 -6.91 -22.87
CA VAL A 430 33.92 -8.27 -22.60
C VAL A 430 34.82 -9.34 -23.25
N ASP A 431 35.72 -9.00 -24.17
CA ASP A 431 36.51 -9.95 -24.96
C ASP A 431 37.75 -10.58 -24.27
N ARG A 432 37.97 -10.35 -22.96
CA ARG A 432 39.10 -10.97 -22.26
C ARG A 432 38.68 -12.22 -21.48
N ARG A 433 38.79 -13.37 -22.15
CA ARG A 433 38.91 -14.69 -21.50
C ARG A 433 40.13 -14.66 -20.58
N ASP A 434 39.96 -14.78 -19.27
CA ASP A 434 40.89 -15.53 -18.41
C ASP A 434 40.27 -15.86 -17.03
N SER A 435 39.93 -17.15 -16.90
CA SER A 435 39.90 -18.03 -15.72
C SER A 435 39.79 -17.47 -14.30
N LEU A 436 38.75 -17.89 -13.57
CA LEU A 436 38.79 -18.12 -12.12
C LEU A 436 37.82 -19.25 -11.72
N TYR A 437 38.39 -20.42 -11.42
CA TYR A 437 37.77 -21.58 -10.77
C TYR A 437 37.91 -21.43 -9.24
N LEU A 438 37.00 -22.01 -8.43
CA LEU A 438 37.24 -22.67 -7.10
C LEU A 438 35.91 -23.09 -6.41
N PRO A 439 35.90 -24.05 -5.43
CA PRO A 439 35.17 -25.33 -5.51
C PRO A 439 33.97 -25.52 -4.54
N GLU A 440 33.20 -26.59 -4.78
CA GLU A 440 32.00 -27.07 -4.06
C GLU A 440 32.25 -27.63 -2.65
N ARG A 441 31.25 -27.50 -1.74
CA ARG A 441 30.82 -28.52 -0.75
C ARG A 441 29.37 -28.28 -0.27
N ARG A 442 28.61 -29.38 -0.14
CA ARG A 442 27.14 -29.55 -0.06
C ARG A 442 26.57 -29.76 1.36
N TYR A 443 25.22 -29.67 1.45
CA TYR A 443 24.17 -30.46 2.18
C TYR A 443 23.22 -29.57 3.02
N HIS A 444 21.90 -29.82 3.22
CA HIS A 444 20.77 -30.31 2.42
C HIS A 444 19.46 -30.13 3.27
N THR A 445 18.38 -29.55 2.70
CA THR A 445 16.91 -29.78 2.88
C THR A 445 16.23 -30.12 4.23
N TYR A 446 15.08 -29.48 4.52
CA TYR A 446 13.71 -30.08 4.47
C TYR A 446 12.58 -29.02 4.58
N ILE A 447 11.48 -29.24 3.85
CA ILE A 447 10.21 -28.48 3.79
C ILE A 447 9.07 -29.43 4.24
N ASN A 448 8.11 -28.97 5.07
CA ASN A 448 6.63 -29.07 4.89
C ASN A 448 5.78 -28.73 6.14
N ASP A 449 4.62 -28.11 5.86
CA ASP A 449 3.26 -28.22 6.46
C ASP A 449 2.64 -27.14 7.39
N MET A 450 1.33 -26.91 7.09
CA MET A 450 0.16 -26.39 7.86
C MET A 450 -0.18 -24.89 7.71
N GLY A 451 -1.43 -24.42 7.51
CA GLY A 451 -2.79 -25.00 7.55
C GLY A 451 -3.73 -24.02 8.30
N TYR A 452 -4.80 -23.50 7.67
CA TYR A 452 -5.79 -22.58 8.27
C TYR A 452 -7.08 -23.33 8.68
N GLU A 453 -7.63 -23.04 9.86
CA GLU A 453 -9.03 -23.35 10.26
C GLU A 453 -9.76 -22.10 10.75
N GLU A 454 -11.04 -21.98 10.36
CA GLU A 454 -12.01 -20.96 10.78
C GLU A 454 -12.51 -21.24 12.22
N MET A 455 -12.54 -20.23 13.09
CA MET A 455 -13.22 -20.32 14.39
C MET A 455 -14.55 -19.55 14.37
N SER A 456 -15.62 -20.25 14.74
CA SER A 456 -16.96 -19.69 14.98
C SER A 456 -17.10 -19.29 16.46
N ASP A 457 -17.66 -18.11 16.70
CA ASP A 457 -17.91 -17.56 18.04
C ASP A 457 -19.08 -18.28 18.74
N GLN A 458 -18.79 -18.98 19.84
CA GLN A 458 -19.75 -19.25 20.92
C GLN A 458 -19.17 -18.75 22.24
N GLU A 459 -20.01 -18.11 23.06
CA GLU A 459 -19.64 -17.47 24.33
C GLU A 459 -19.24 -18.52 25.39
N ASP A 460 -17.95 -18.63 25.71
CA ASP A 460 -17.46 -19.34 26.89
C ASP A 460 -17.42 -18.41 28.11
N GLU A 461 -18.01 -18.85 29.23
CA GLU A 461 -18.04 -18.12 30.50
C GLU A 461 -16.76 -18.44 31.31
N ILE A 462 -15.99 -17.41 31.68
CA ILE A 462 -14.76 -17.56 32.49
C ILE A 462 -15.09 -17.35 33.97
N VAL A 463 -14.90 -18.40 34.79
CA VAL A 463 -14.92 -18.33 36.26
C VAL A 463 -13.53 -18.75 36.76
N ASP A 464 -12.91 -17.91 37.60
CA ASP A 464 -11.59 -18.15 38.21
C ASP A 464 -10.45 -18.52 37.22
N GLY A 465 -10.46 -17.92 36.03
CA GLY A 465 -9.33 -18.00 35.10
C GLY A 465 -9.15 -19.35 34.39
N LYS A 466 -10.19 -20.20 34.33
CA LYS A 466 -10.19 -21.43 33.53
C LYS A 466 -11.41 -21.50 32.61
N ILE A 467 -11.19 -21.99 31.39
CA ILE A 467 -12.24 -22.30 30.40
C ILE A 467 -12.85 -23.67 30.77
N VAL A 468 -14.18 -23.78 30.83
CA VAL A 468 -14.90 -25.04 31.13
C VAL A 468 -15.73 -25.44 29.90
N ASP A 469 -15.43 -26.59 29.30
CA ASP A 469 -16.15 -27.14 28.12
C ASP A 469 -17.57 -27.60 28.54
N PRO A 470 -18.66 -27.15 27.89
CA PRO A 470 -20.02 -27.58 28.20
C PRO A 470 -20.33 -29.07 27.92
N ARG A 471 -19.43 -29.84 27.31
CA ARG A 471 -19.68 -31.23 26.87
C ARG A 471 -19.54 -32.31 27.94
N GLU A 472 -19.16 -31.99 29.18
CA GLU A 472 -19.06 -32.99 30.27
C GLU A 472 -20.37 -33.29 31.02
N LYS A 473 -21.53 -32.90 30.48
CA LYS A 473 -22.84 -33.30 31.02
C LYS A 473 -23.72 -33.86 29.93
N ASN A 474 -23.59 -35.16 29.65
CA ASN A 474 -24.63 -36.10 29.18
C ASN A 474 -24.02 -37.17 28.27
N ALA A 475 -23.26 -38.09 28.84
CA ALA A 475 -23.06 -39.41 28.24
C ALA A 475 -24.10 -40.35 28.86
N ASP A 476 -25.22 -40.60 28.15
CA ASP A 476 -26.02 -41.84 28.22
C ASP A 476 -27.31 -41.70 27.40
N LYS A 477 -27.30 -42.18 26.13
CA LYS A 477 -28.40 -42.94 25.47
C LYS A 477 -28.14 -43.20 23.96
N PRO A 478 -28.62 -44.33 23.39
CA PRO A 478 -28.22 -44.82 22.06
C PRO A 478 -29.09 -44.28 20.90
N ALA A 479 -28.55 -44.42 19.69
CA ALA A 479 -29.06 -43.91 18.42
C ALA A 479 -30.22 -44.73 17.82
N GLU A 480 -31.22 -44.03 17.26
CA GLU A 480 -32.21 -44.57 16.31
C GLU A 480 -32.18 -43.75 15.01
N GLU A 481 -32.19 -44.44 13.86
CA GLU A 481 -32.23 -43.90 12.49
C GLU A 481 -33.63 -43.41 12.09
N PHE A 482 -33.74 -42.28 11.38
CA PHE A 482 -34.84 -42.00 10.43
C PHE A 482 -34.37 -41.11 9.24
N PRO A 483 -35.04 -41.18 8.06
CA PRO A 483 -34.48 -40.86 6.75
C PRO A 483 -34.94 -39.50 6.19
N LEU A 484 -34.01 -38.68 5.72
CA LEU A 484 -34.29 -37.44 4.97
C LEU A 484 -33.30 -37.28 3.81
N ARG A 485 -33.48 -38.04 2.73
CA ARG A 485 -32.70 -37.86 1.49
C ARG A 485 -33.53 -37.64 0.22
N ASP A 486 -34.84 -37.90 0.26
CA ASP A 486 -35.72 -37.79 -0.92
C ASP A 486 -36.50 -36.46 -1.02
N GLN A 487 -36.48 -35.59 0.00
CA GLN A 487 -37.15 -34.29 -0.06
C GLN A 487 -36.26 -33.16 -0.62
N PHE A 488 -34.93 -33.31 -0.60
CA PHE A 488 -34.00 -32.29 -1.09
C PHE A 488 -33.89 -32.21 -2.62
N VAL A 489 -34.10 -33.34 -3.32
CA VAL A 489 -33.92 -33.41 -4.79
C VAL A 489 -35.10 -32.79 -5.57
N LYS A 490 -36.31 -32.73 -4.98
CA LYS A 490 -37.48 -32.13 -5.65
C LYS A 490 -37.57 -30.60 -5.52
N GLN A 491 -36.82 -29.99 -4.60
CA GLN A 491 -36.85 -28.53 -4.40
C GLN A 491 -35.85 -27.81 -5.32
N GLN A 492 -34.72 -28.43 -5.66
CA GLN A 492 -33.74 -27.86 -6.59
C GLN A 492 -34.18 -27.85 -8.06
N GLY A 493 -35.08 -28.75 -8.45
CA GLY A 493 -35.63 -28.78 -9.83
C GLY A 493 -36.59 -27.64 -10.16
N ARG A 494 -37.28 -27.06 -9.16
CA ARG A 494 -38.25 -25.96 -9.37
C ARG A 494 -37.59 -24.58 -9.44
N GLN A 495 -36.48 -24.36 -8.75
CA GLN A 495 -35.72 -23.11 -8.84
C GLN A 495 -35.00 -22.96 -10.21
N ALA A 496 -34.67 -24.06 -10.88
CA ALA A 496 -34.02 -24.03 -12.19
C ALA A 496 -34.94 -23.53 -13.33
N GLU A 497 -36.26 -23.71 -13.22
CA GLU A 497 -37.22 -23.26 -14.25
C GLU A 497 -37.64 -21.77 -14.07
N GLU A 498 -37.69 -21.25 -12.84
CA GLU A 498 -37.95 -19.82 -12.59
C GLU A 498 -36.77 -18.93 -13.04
N HIS A 499 -35.52 -19.38 -12.88
CA HIS A 499 -34.34 -18.66 -13.36
C HIS A 499 -34.20 -18.61 -14.90
N ALA A 500 -34.86 -19.49 -15.64
CA ALA A 500 -34.83 -19.48 -17.11
C ALA A 500 -35.77 -18.41 -17.72
N VAL A 501 -36.85 -18.07 -17.03
CA VAL A 501 -37.84 -17.08 -17.48
C VAL A 501 -37.39 -15.64 -17.18
N ASP A 502 -36.63 -15.43 -16.10
CA ASP A 502 -36.01 -14.13 -15.78
C ASP A 502 -34.84 -13.78 -16.71
N ARG A 503 -34.07 -14.77 -17.18
CA ARG A 503 -33.01 -14.60 -18.19
C ARG A 503 -33.52 -14.11 -19.55
N GLN A 504 -34.79 -14.39 -19.89
CA GLN A 504 -35.40 -13.92 -21.13
C GLN A 504 -35.91 -12.47 -21.02
N HIS A 505 -36.27 -12.01 -19.82
CA HIS A 505 -36.68 -10.63 -19.56
C HIS A 505 -35.47 -9.68 -19.38
N ALA A 506 -34.39 -10.13 -18.74
CA ALA A 506 -33.13 -9.37 -18.64
C ALA A 506 -32.49 -9.10 -20.02
N ASN A 507 -32.52 -10.08 -20.93
CA ASN A 507 -32.01 -9.94 -22.31
C ASN A 507 -32.77 -8.90 -23.18
N LYS A 508 -33.97 -8.47 -22.77
CA LYS A 508 -34.72 -7.40 -23.45
C LYS A 508 -34.38 -6.00 -22.93
N ALA A 509 -33.88 -5.89 -21.69
CA ALA A 509 -33.44 -4.63 -21.10
C ALA A 509 -32.05 -4.21 -21.63
N ASP A 510 -31.16 -5.17 -21.90
CA ASP A 510 -29.79 -4.90 -22.39
C ASP A 510 -29.72 -4.41 -23.85
N LYS A 511 -30.71 -4.75 -24.68
CA LYS A 511 -30.77 -4.26 -26.07
C LYS A 511 -31.13 -2.77 -26.20
N ARG A 512 -31.42 -2.08 -25.10
CA ARG A 512 -31.68 -0.62 -25.12
C ARG A 512 -30.45 0.23 -24.82
N PHE A 513 -29.33 -0.35 -24.41
CA PHE A 513 -28.11 0.40 -24.06
C PHE A 513 -26.94 0.25 -25.04
N THR A 514 -27.12 -0.46 -26.16
CA THR A 514 -26.15 -0.53 -27.28
C THR A 514 -26.50 0.44 -28.41
N ALA A 515 -26.92 1.65 -28.08
CA ALA A 515 -26.79 2.75 -29.03
C ALA A 515 -25.33 3.21 -28.99
N ALA A 516 -24.50 2.64 -29.87
CA ALA A 516 -23.13 3.09 -30.08
C ALA A 516 -23.13 4.60 -30.26
N VAL A 517 -22.66 5.34 -29.24
CA VAL A 517 -22.29 6.74 -29.40
C VAL A 517 -21.16 6.74 -30.43
N LYS A 518 -21.49 7.13 -31.67
CA LYS A 518 -20.48 7.36 -32.70
C LYS A 518 -19.66 8.57 -32.29
N VAL A 519 -18.59 8.34 -31.53
CA VAL A 519 -17.57 9.36 -31.28
C VAL A 519 -16.93 9.71 -32.62
N PRO A 520 -16.90 10.99 -33.05
CA PRO A 520 -16.22 11.37 -34.27
C PRO A 520 -14.72 11.08 -34.16
N SER A 521 -14.22 10.06 -34.88
CA SER A 521 -12.78 9.77 -34.94
C SER A 521 -12.08 10.74 -35.90
N LYS A 522 -11.19 11.57 -35.38
CA LYS A 522 -10.23 12.32 -36.21
C LYS A 522 -9.10 11.37 -36.62
N MET A 523 -8.61 11.48 -37.86
CA MET A 523 -7.49 10.65 -38.34
C MET A 523 -6.19 10.94 -37.58
N VAL A 524 -5.99 12.21 -37.22
CA VAL A 524 -4.85 12.69 -36.43
C VAL A 524 -5.38 13.62 -35.35
N ILE A 525 -4.92 13.41 -34.12
CA ILE A 525 -5.13 14.33 -33.00
C ILE A 525 -3.79 14.89 -32.54
N THR A 526 -3.84 15.96 -31.77
CA THR A 526 -2.69 16.47 -31.03
C THR A 526 -2.99 16.34 -29.56
N ALA A 527 -2.07 15.75 -28.80
CA ALA A 527 -2.15 15.63 -27.36
C ALA A 527 -0.83 16.06 -26.72
N THR A 528 -0.88 16.44 -25.46
CA THR A 528 0.31 16.74 -24.66
C THR A 528 0.80 15.45 -24.03
N MET A 529 2.09 15.17 -24.12
CA MET A 529 2.71 13.96 -23.56
C MET A 529 3.94 14.35 -22.76
N SER A 530 4.13 13.74 -21.59
CA SER A 530 5.22 14.06 -20.67
C SER A 530 6.42 13.14 -20.92
N PHE A 531 7.51 13.69 -21.46
CA PHE A 531 8.76 12.99 -21.78
C PHE A 531 9.84 13.31 -20.74
N LEU A 532 10.84 12.45 -20.58
CA LEU A 532 11.99 12.77 -19.75
C LEU A 532 12.76 13.95 -20.35
N GLU A 533 12.99 15.00 -19.57
CA GLU A 533 13.80 16.14 -19.98
C GLU A 533 15.27 15.72 -20.11
N ARG A 534 15.99 16.23 -21.11
CA ARG A 534 17.43 15.93 -21.28
C ARG A 534 18.27 16.75 -20.32
N LEU A 535 18.72 16.15 -19.23
CA LEU A 535 19.53 16.82 -18.23
C LEU A 535 20.99 16.36 -18.28
N GLU A 536 21.92 17.28 -18.01
CA GLU A 536 23.33 16.95 -17.75
C GLU A 536 23.50 16.03 -16.53
N LEU A 537 22.50 16.01 -15.64
CA LEU A 537 22.47 15.14 -14.47
C LEU A 537 22.41 13.67 -14.87
N ASP A 538 21.65 13.32 -15.92
CA ASP A 538 21.44 11.94 -16.36
C ASP A 538 22.73 11.27 -16.83
N GLN A 539 23.74 12.06 -17.21
CA GLN A 539 25.08 11.57 -17.59
C GLN A 539 25.97 11.25 -16.39
N ARG A 540 25.63 11.76 -15.20
CA ARG A 540 26.45 11.66 -13.97
C ARG A 540 25.76 10.84 -12.88
N GLU A 541 24.44 10.76 -12.93
CA GLU A 541 23.60 10.04 -11.99
C GLU A 541 22.50 9.33 -12.78
N LYS A 542 22.37 8.02 -12.57
CA LYS A 542 21.34 7.23 -13.23
C LYS A 542 19.95 7.69 -12.77
N PRO A 543 18.97 7.80 -13.68
CA PRO A 543 17.60 8.07 -13.27
C PRO A 543 17.03 7.02 -12.32
N PHE A 544 16.23 7.47 -11.36
CA PHE A 544 15.60 6.59 -10.40
C PHE A 544 14.25 7.13 -9.94
N GLN A 545 13.39 6.22 -9.53
CA GLN A 545 12.16 6.49 -8.81
C GLN A 545 12.04 5.51 -7.65
N LEU A 546 11.84 6.07 -6.47
CA LEU A 546 11.67 5.33 -5.24
C LEU A 546 10.18 5.26 -4.94
N PHE A 547 9.69 4.05 -4.80
CA PHE A 547 8.36 3.73 -4.29
C PHE A 547 8.47 3.22 -2.85
N VAL A 548 9.48 3.72 -2.14
CA VAL A 548 9.80 3.38 -0.77
C VAL A 548 9.99 4.68 0.01
N ASN A 549 9.62 4.67 1.28
CA ASN A 549 9.95 5.80 2.14
C ASN A 549 11.45 5.83 2.38
N LEU A 550 12.08 6.94 2.01
CA LEU A 550 13.48 7.16 2.32
C LEU A 550 13.67 7.33 3.83
N PRO A 551 14.77 6.80 4.41
CA PRO A 551 15.14 7.07 5.79
C PRO A 551 15.20 8.58 6.08
N PRO A 552 14.78 9.05 7.26
CA PRO A 552 14.84 10.47 7.62
C PRO A 552 16.26 11.07 7.64
N ASP A 553 17.30 10.23 7.72
CA ASP A 553 18.70 10.61 7.68
C ASP A 553 19.35 10.39 6.30
N ALA A 554 18.56 10.04 5.28
CA ALA A 554 19.01 10.00 3.91
C ALA A 554 19.63 11.35 3.55
N LYS A 555 20.91 11.33 3.17
CA LYS A 555 21.65 12.54 2.75
C LYS A 555 21.06 13.17 1.49
N ASP A 556 20.30 12.37 0.75
CA ASP A 556 19.55 12.72 -0.43
C ASP A 556 18.11 12.25 -0.20
N ASP A 557 17.20 13.21 -0.12
CA ASP A 557 15.78 13.00 0.15
C ASP A 557 14.95 12.95 -1.15
N ARG A 558 15.60 12.99 -2.32
CA ARG A 558 14.94 12.85 -3.60
C ARG A 558 14.28 11.48 -3.71
N GLN A 559 12.96 11.48 -3.80
CA GLN A 559 12.16 10.30 -4.17
C GLN A 559 12.34 9.92 -5.64
N SER A 560 12.81 10.87 -6.44
CA SER A 560 13.19 10.67 -7.83
C SER A 560 14.08 11.82 -8.27
N ASN A 561 14.94 11.58 -9.25
CA ASN A 561 15.64 12.61 -10.00
C ASN A 561 15.06 12.82 -11.41
N LEU A 562 13.90 12.22 -11.71
CA LEU A 562 13.20 12.35 -12.98
C LEU A 562 12.54 13.73 -13.08
N ILE A 563 12.85 14.46 -14.14
CA ILE A 563 12.18 15.70 -14.51
C ILE A 563 11.60 15.51 -15.89
N PHE A 564 10.34 15.89 -16.06
CA PHE A 564 9.61 15.69 -17.31
C PHE A 564 9.29 17.02 -17.98
N GLU A 565 9.29 16.99 -19.31
CA GLU A 565 8.83 18.07 -20.17
C GLU A 565 7.56 17.65 -20.94
N ASP A 566 6.58 18.55 -20.95
CA ASP A 566 5.32 18.35 -21.66
C ASP A 566 5.46 18.79 -23.13
N VAL A 567 5.34 17.83 -24.05
CA VAL A 567 5.51 18.04 -25.48
C VAL A 567 4.20 17.78 -26.22
N SER A 568 3.87 18.66 -27.15
CA SER A 568 2.70 18.50 -28.03
C SER A 568 3.03 17.53 -29.17
N VAL A 569 2.37 16.37 -29.18
CA VAL A 569 2.63 15.27 -30.10
C VAL A 569 1.42 15.00 -30.99
N LYS A 570 1.66 14.63 -32.25
CA LYS A 570 0.61 14.18 -33.18
C LYS A 570 0.42 12.67 -33.05
N LEU A 571 -0.81 12.24 -32.80
CA LEU A 571 -1.18 10.83 -32.71
C LEU A 571 -2.10 10.44 -33.85
N ARG A 572 -1.83 9.30 -34.47
CA ARG A 572 -2.65 8.72 -35.55
C ARG A 572 -3.59 7.66 -34.98
N ASP A 573 -4.84 7.64 -35.41
CA ASP A 573 -5.78 6.61 -34.96
C ASP A 573 -5.42 5.24 -35.56
N ILE A 574 -5.18 4.23 -34.72
CA ILE A 574 -4.86 2.85 -35.13
C ILE A 574 -5.95 2.31 -36.07
N ARG A 575 -7.22 2.68 -35.83
CA ARG A 575 -8.36 2.23 -36.66
C ARG A 575 -8.32 2.72 -38.10
N LYS A 576 -7.50 3.74 -38.40
CA LYS A 576 -7.37 4.34 -39.72
C LYS A 576 -6.16 3.83 -40.51
N ARG A 577 -5.43 2.85 -39.97
CA ARG A 577 -4.33 2.20 -40.68
C ARG A 577 -4.88 1.20 -41.68
N ASP A 578 -4.31 1.20 -42.89
CA ASP A 578 -4.63 0.20 -43.92
C ASP A 578 -4.12 -1.19 -43.52
N VAL A 579 -2.97 -1.24 -42.84
CA VAL A 579 -2.35 -2.47 -42.33
C VAL A 579 -2.34 -2.43 -40.81
N PRO A 580 -3.02 -3.39 -40.14
CA PRO A 580 -2.98 -3.53 -38.69
C PRO A 580 -1.53 -3.67 -38.19
N PRO A 581 -1.19 -3.04 -37.05
CA PRO A 581 0.14 -3.17 -36.48
C PRO A 581 0.36 -4.58 -35.93
N SER A 582 1.61 -5.04 -35.93
CA SER A 582 2.03 -6.33 -35.36
C SER A 582 3.00 -6.14 -34.20
N LEU A 583 3.08 -7.16 -33.33
CA LEU A 583 4.01 -7.17 -32.21
C LEU A 583 5.49 -7.15 -32.67
N ASP A 584 5.82 -7.73 -33.82
CA ASP A 584 7.21 -7.81 -34.30
C ASP A 584 7.68 -6.55 -35.05
N ASP A 585 6.79 -5.92 -35.82
CA ASP A 585 7.14 -4.74 -36.61
C ASP A 585 6.97 -3.43 -35.82
N GLN A 586 5.80 -3.23 -35.21
CA GLN A 586 5.47 -1.99 -34.49
C GLN A 586 5.57 -2.11 -32.97
N GLY A 587 5.58 -3.34 -32.45
CA GLY A 587 5.58 -3.59 -31.02
C GLY A 587 4.18 -3.70 -30.42
N PHE A 588 3.10 -3.49 -31.17
CA PHE A 588 1.74 -3.58 -30.66
C PHE A 588 0.73 -4.15 -31.64
N THR A 589 -0.38 -4.69 -31.12
CA THR A 589 -1.52 -5.09 -31.92
C THR A 589 -2.83 -5.02 -31.12
N VAL A 590 -3.98 -5.05 -31.80
CA VAL A 590 -5.31 -5.02 -31.18
C VAL A 590 -6.05 -6.31 -31.52
N ARG A 591 -6.65 -6.97 -30.53
CA ARG A 591 -7.47 -8.17 -30.70
C ARG A 591 -8.84 -8.01 -30.09
N ASN A 592 -9.84 -8.64 -30.73
CA ASN A 592 -11.17 -8.71 -30.15
C ASN A 592 -11.19 -9.86 -29.14
N PHE A 593 -11.66 -9.59 -27.94
CA PHE A 593 -11.70 -10.57 -26.86
C PHE A 593 -12.82 -10.23 -25.87
N VAL A 594 -13.67 -11.21 -25.58
CA VAL A 594 -14.75 -11.10 -24.59
C VAL A 594 -14.45 -12.11 -23.48
N SER A 595 -14.24 -11.60 -22.27
CA SER A 595 -13.96 -12.43 -21.10
C SER A 595 -15.23 -13.10 -20.58
N SER A 596 -15.11 -14.31 -20.03
CA SER A 596 -16.19 -14.91 -19.22
C SER A 596 -16.19 -14.40 -17.78
N VAL A 597 -15.10 -13.76 -17.33
CA VAL A 597 -15.00 -13.13 -16.02
C VAL A 597 -15.73 -11.79 -16.03
N GLU A 598 -16.70 -11.63 -15.12
CA GLU A 598 -17.46 -10.39 -14.98
C GLU A 598 -16.66 -9.32 -14.22
N TYR A 599 -16.89 -8.03 -14.53
CA TYR A 599 -16.19 -6.91 -13.89
C TYR A 599 -16.21 -6.97 -12.34
N LYS A 600 -17.35 -7.38 -11.75
CA LYS A 600 -17.51 -7.46 -10.29
C LYS A 600 -16.55 -8.44 -9.60
N ASP A 601 -15.96 -9.37 -10.36
CA ASP A 601 -15.06 -10.39 -9.86
C ASP A 601 -13.58 -10.09 -10.19
N ILE A 602 -13.27 -9.00 -10.89
CA ILE A 602 -11.89 -8.66 -11.32
C ILE A 602 -11.00 -8.19 -10.17
N ASN A 603 -11.57 -7.78 -9.05
CA ASN A 603 -10.84 -7.44 -7.82
C ASN A 603 -10.66 -8.66 -6.89
N ARG A 604 -11.05 -9.86 -7.33
CA ARG A 604 -10.87 -11.10 -6.57
C ARG A 604 -9.69 -11.87 -7.14
N ARG A 605 -8.56 -11.82 -6.44
CA ARG A 605 -7.30 -12.44 -6.87
C ARG A 605 -7.48 -13.90 -7.29
N GLU A 606 -8.26 -14.68 -6.56
CA GLU A 606 -8.44 -16.11 -6.85
C GLU A 606 -9.19 -16.34 -8.17
N VAL A 607 -10.11 -15.44 -8.54
CA VAL A 607 -10.85 -15.52 -9.81
C VAL A 607 -9.94 -15.12 -10.96
N VAL A 608 -9.14 -14.06 -10.78
CA VAL A 608 -8.19 -13.60 -11.80
C VAL A 608 -7.13 -14.67 -12.09
N GLU A 609 -6.50 -15.21 -11.05
CA GLU A 609 -5.43 -16.20 -11.21
C GLU A 609 -5.93 -17.54 -11.76
N ARG A 610 -7.16 -17.96 -11.40
CA ARG A 610 -7.74 -19.24 -11.87
C ARG A 610 -8.34 -19.14 -13.27
N ASP A 611 -9.17 -18.12 -13.52
CA ASP A 611 -10.00 -18.06 -14.72
C ASP A 611 -9.45 -17.06 -15.74
N TYR A 612 -9.14 -15.84 -15.31
CA TYR A 612 -8.74 -14.77 -16.23
C TYR A 612 -7.36 -15.02 -16.87
N TYR A 613 -6.39 -15.53 -16.09
CA TYR A 613 -5.07 -15.88 -16.61
C TYR A 613 -5.13 -16.93 -17.72
N ALA A 614 -6.00 -17.93 -17.58
CA ALA A 614 -6.18 -18.96 -18.61
C ALA A 614 -6.72 -18.36 -19.93
N GLU A 615 -7.66 -17.40 -19.84
CA GLU A 615 -8.15 -16.70 -21.02
C GLU A 615 -7.10 -15.77 -21.64
N MET A 616 -6.32 -15.06 -20.81
CA MET A 616 -5.26 -14.14 -21.25
C MET A 616 -4.07 -14.87 -21.87
N GLU A 617 -3.76 -16.10 -21.43
CA GLU A 617 -2.66 -16.91 -21.96
C GLU A 617 -2.88 -17.32 -23.42
N ALA A 618 -4.15 -17.46 -23.85
CA ALA A 618 -4.49 -17.84 -25.21
C ALA A 618 -4.07 -16.76 -26.23
N LEU A 619 -4.24 -15.48 -25.91
CA LEU A 619 -3.98 -14.36 -26.81
C LEU A 619 -2.54 -14.32 -27.37
N PRO A 620 -1.46 -14.30 -26.56
CA PRO A 620 -0.11 -14.30 -27.09
C PRO A 620 0.21 -15.59 -27.87
N LYS A 621 -0.36 -16.74 -27.50
CA LYS A 621 -0.16 -18.00 -28.24
C LYS A 621 -0.88 -18.02 -29.59
N GLU A 622 -2.01 -17.35 -29.71
CA GLU A 622 -2.70 -17.14 -30.99
C GLU A 622 -1.90 -16.20 -31.89
N GLU A 623 -1.29 -15.16 -31.32
CA GLU A 623 -0.40 -14.23 -32.04
C GLU A 623 0.89 -14.89 -32.52
N ASP A 624 1.49 -15.69 -31.65
CA ASP A 624 2.74 -16.38 -31.91
C ASP A 624 2.62 -17.85 -31.46
N PRO A 625 2.25 -18.76 -32.38
CA PRO A 625 2.15 -20.18 -32.10
C PRO A 625 3.48 -20.84 -31.68
N SER A 626 4.62 -20.13 -31.78
CA SER A 626 5.92 -20.64 -31.33
C SER A 626 6.16 -20.47 -29.82
N ILE A 627 5.28 -19.75 -29.11
CA ILE A 627 5.39 -19.57 -27.66
C ILE A 627 5.28 -20.91 -26.94
N HIS A 628 6.37 -21.30 -26.29
CA HIS A 628 6.46 -22.53 -25.52
C HIS A 628 5.77 -22.42 -24.16
N GLN A 629 5.93 -21.29 -23.49
CA GLN A 629 5.47 -21.04 -22.13
C GLN A 629 5.11 -19.57 -21.95
N VAL A 630 4.03 -19.32 -21.20
CA VAL A 630 3.62 -17.99 -20.74
C VAL A 630 3.70 -17.98 -19.22
N PHE A 631 4.20 -16.89 -18.65
CA PHE A 631 4.27 -16.69 -17.21
C PHE A 631 3.73 -15.31 -16.85
N PHE A 632 2.71 -15.26 -16.00
CA PHE A 632 2.17 -14.02 -15.46
C PHE A 632 2.90 -13.66 -14.18
N PHE A 633 3.54 -12.50 -14.16
CA PHE A 633 4.32 -12.03 -13.00
C PHE A 633 3.72 -10.83 -12.28
N ASP A 634 2.79 -10.12 -12.93
CA ASP A 634 2.10 -8.95 -12.41
C ASP A 634 0.78 -8.78 -13.16
N TRP A 635 -0.21 -8.21 -12.48
CA TRP A 635 -1.45 -7.70 -13.06
C TRP A 635 -1.90 -6.54 -12.20
N GLN A 636 -2.53 -5.54 -12.81
CA GLN A 636 -3.00 -4.36 -12.08
C GLN A 636 -4.29 -3.87 -12.71
N VAL A 637 -5.23 -3.45 -11.86
CA VAL A 637 -6.46 -2.80 -12.30
C VAL A 637 -6.24 -1.30 -12.27
N ARG A 638 -6.63 -0.61 -13.34
CA ARG A 638 -6.53 0.85 -13.42
C ARG A 638 -7.92 1.47 -13.45
N SER A 639 -8.11 2.52 -12.67
CA SER A 639 -9.29 3.39 -12.79
C SER A 639 -8.86 4.85 -12.64
N THR A 640 -9.56 5.73 -13.36
CA THR A 640 -9.50 7.19 -13.14
C THR A 640 -10.52 7.63 -12.10
N ASP A 641 -11.34 6.70 -11.58
CA ASP A 641 -12.19 6.93 -10.42
C ASP A 641 -11.33 7.31 -9.21
N LYS A 642 -11.85 8.22 -8.40
CA LYS A 642 -11.12 8.79 -7.27
C LYS A 642 -10.68 7.74 -6.23
N GLU A 643 -11.41 6.61 -6.15
CA GLU A 643 -11.09 5.48 -5.29
C GLU A 643 -9.76 4.80 -5.65
N ALA A 644 -9.26 4.94 -6.88
CA ALA A 644 -7.95 4.43 -7.31
C ALA A 644 -6.75 5.31 -6.90
N ASN A 645 -7.02 6.41 -6.20
CA ASN A 645 -6.06 7.41 -5.77
C ASN A 645 -5.83 7.31 -4.25
N HIS A 646 -5.34 6.16 -3.79
CA HIS A 646 -5.04 5.89 -2.39
C HIS A 646 -3.84 6.72 -1.88
N GLU A 647 -3.92 7.29 -0.67
CA GLU A 647 -2.78 8.01 -0.03
C GLU A 647 -1.58 7.08 0.30
N LYS A 648 -1.87 5.77 0.45
CA LYS A 648 -0.87 4.70 0.50
C LYS A 648 -1.34 3.62 -0.48
N LEU A 649 -0.60 3.49 -1.57
CA LEU A 649 -0.83 2.46 -2.57
C LEU A 649 0.08 1.28 -2.24
N ASP A 650 -0.48 0.10 -1.94
CA ASP A 650 0.35 -1.11 -1.87
C ASP A 650 0.57 -1.61 -3.29
N LEU A 651 1.72 -1.25 -3.87
CA LEU A 651 2.12 -1.72 -5.19
C LEU A 651 2.34 -3.25 -5.27
N ASN A 652 2.18 -3.99 -4.17
CA ASN A 652 2.17 -5.45 -4.13
C ASN A 652 0.76 -6.06 -4.09
N ASP A 653 -0.30 -5.25 -3.93
CA ASP A 653 -1.69 -5.70 -4.06
C ASP A 653 -2.28 -5.36 -5.43
N SER A 654 -2.22 -6.34 -6.32
CA SER A 654 -2.82 -6.26 -7.66
C SER A 654 -4.33 -6.05 -7.69
N THR A 655 -5.04 -6.25 -6.56
CA THR A 655 -6.49 -6.04 -6.47
C THR A 655 -6.89 -4.59 -6.22
N GLU A 656 -5.94 -3.74 -5.80
CA GLU A 656 -6.16 -2.30 -5.66
C GLU A 656 -6.20 -1.63 -7.04
N PHE A 657 -7.11 -0.67 -7.19
CA PHE A 657 -7.14 0.15 -8.39
C PHE A 657 -6.05 1.21 -8.29
N ILE A 658 -5.26 1.36 -9.35
CA ILE A 658 -4.22 2.38 -9.41
C ILE A 658 -4.49 3.39 -10.52
N LEU A 659 -3.99 4.61 -10.35
CA LEU A 659 -4.08 5.60 -11.42
C LEU A 659 -3.30 5.16 -12.67
N PRO A 660 -3.73 5.57 -13.88
CA PRO A 660 -2.92 5.43 -15.08
C PRO A 660 -1.56 6.13 -14.92
N ALA A 661 -0.51 5.53 -15.48
CA ALA A 661 0.79 6.19 -15.56
C ALA A 661 0.69 7.48 -16.40
N MET A 662 1.35 8.56 -15.99
CA MET A 662 1.21 9.87 -16.64
C MET A 662 2.47 10.33 -17.41
N SER A 663 3.51 9.51 -17.44
CA SER A 663 4.80 9.80 -18.10
C SER A 663 5.19 8.73 -19.11
N VAL A 664 5.78 9.12 -20.24
CA VAL A 664 6.13 8.20 -21.33
C VAL A 664 7.23 7.26 -20.88
N ARG A 665 6.99 5.94 -20.96
CA ARG A 665 7.94 4.92 -20.50
C ARG A 665 7.81 3.60 -21.24
N VAL A 666 8.84 2.77 -21.11
CA VAL A 666 8.80 1.32 -21.36
C VAL A 666 8.91 0.63 -20.01
N ASP A 667 7.97 -0.26 -19.68
CA ASP A 667 7.86 -0.77 -18.31
C ASP A 667 9.04 -1.68 -17.90
N GLN A 668 9.68 -2.36 -18.85
CA GLN A 668 10.82 -3.23 -18.59
C GLN A 668 12.01 -2.90 -19.50
N SER A 669 13.15 -2.61 -18.88
CA SER A 669 14.48 -2.67 -19.52
C SER A 669 14.97 -4.12 -19.58
N PRO A 670 16.04 -4.44 -20.35
CA PRO A 670 16.66 -5.77 -20.34
C PRO A 670 17.09 -6.22 -18.94
N THR A 671 17.64 -5.31 -18.13
CA THR A 671 17.99 -5.57 -16.71
C THR A 671 16.74 -5.90 -15.90
N GLY A 672 15.68 -5.12 -16.06
CA GLY A 672 14.39 -5.33 -15.39
C GLY A 672 13.78 -6.69 -15.73
N VAL A 673 13.87 -7.13 -16.99
CA VAL A 673 13.44 -8.47 -17.42
C VAL A 673 14.18 -9.57 -16.68
N LEU A 674 15.50 -9.45 -16.51
CA LEU A 674 16.29 -10.43 -15.76
C LEU A 674 15.93 -10.43 -14.27
N HIS A 675 15.71 -9.26 -13.66
CA HIS A 675 15.24 -9.16 -12.28
C HIS A 675 13.87 -9.80 -12.07
N ARG A 676 13.02 -9.89 -13.11
CA ARG A 676 11.74 -10.63 -13.06
C ARG A 676 11.95 -12.13 -13.22
N ILE A 677 12.66 -12.54 -14.27
CA ILE A 677 12.79 -13.95 -14.65
C ILE A 677 13.55 -14.77 -13.62
N LEU A 678 14.70 -14.27 -13.14
CA LEU A 678 15.59 -15.07 -12.29
C LEU A 678 14.94 -15.47 -10.95
N PRO A 679 14.27 -14.57 -10.20
CA PRO A 679 13.64 -14.94 -8.93
C PRO A 679 12.34 -15.75 -9.11
N GLN A 680 11.60 -15.55 -10.21
CA GLN A 680 10.25 -16.10 -10.37
C GLN A 680 10.25 -17.48 -11.04
N LEU A 681 11.19 -17.74 -11.96
CA LEU A 681 11.28 -19.00 -12.69
C LEU A 681 12.35 -19.95 -12.13
N GLY A 682 13.10 -19.53 -11.09
CA GLY A 682 14.01 -20.38 -10.34
C GLY A 682 14.98 -21.18 -11.22
N ASP A 683 14.97 -22.50 -11.07
CA ASP A 683 15.87 -23.42 -11.78
C ASP A 683 15.62 -23.45 -13.30
N ASP A 684 14.39 -23.19 -13.76
CA ASP A 684 14.01 -23.21 -15.18
C ASP A 684 14.47 -21.94 -15.92
N ALA A 685 14.72 -20.85 -15.19
CA ALA A 685 15.10 -19.55 -15.76
C ALA A 685 16.31 -19.66 -16.69
N ALA A 686 17.29 -20.49 -16.34
CA ALA A 686 18.53 -20.65 -17.08
C ALA A 686 18.29 -21.25 -18.49
N GLU A 687 17.41 -22.25 -18.61
CA GLU A 687 17.04 -22.86 -19.90
C GLU A 687 16.15 -21.92 -20.71
N LEU A 688 15.16 -21.30 -20.07
CA LEU A 688 14.20 -20.41 -20.73
C LEU A 688 14.87 -19.15 -21.31
N LEU A 689 15.86 -18.57 -20.62
CA LEU A 689 16.60 -17.40 -21.12
C LEU A 689 17.39 -17.68 -22.41
N GLN A 690 17.64 -18.94 -22.78
CA GLN A 690 18.28 -19.30 -24.05
C GLN A 690 17.33 -19.15 -25.24
N GLY A 691 16.02 -19.34 -25.05
CA GLY A 691 14.98 -19.14 -26.05
C GLY A 691 14.59 -17.67 -26.24
N ARG A 692 13.76 -17.35 -27.24
CA ARG A 692 13.23 -15.98 -27.41
C ARG A 692 12.34 -15.65 -26.21
N VAL A 693 12.77 -14.69 -25.41
CA VAL A 693 12.02 -14.09 -24.30
C VAL A 693 11.36 -12.81 -24.78
N ARG A 694 10.08 -12.65 -24.44
CA ARG A 694 9.31 -11.43 -24.64
C ARG A 694 8.59 -11.06 -23.35
N ILE A 695 8.43 -9.76 -23.10
CA ILE A 695 7.48 -9.25 -22.12
C ILE A 695 6.37 -8.54 -22.91
N ILE A 696 5.15 -9.01 -22.75
CA ILE A 696 3.97 -8.49 -23.45
C ILE A 696 2.94 -8.06 -22.42
N ASP A 697 2.56 -6.79 -22.46
CA ASP A 697 1.47 -6.27 -21.63
C ASP A 697 0.15 -6.41 -22.38
N LEU A 698 -0.89 -6.84 -21.66
CA LEU A 698 -2.25 -6.99 -22.16
C LEU A 698 -3.14 -5.93 -21.52
N TRP A 699 -3.60 -4.96 -22.30
CA TRP A 699 -4.41 -3.84 -21.81
C TRP A 699 -5.85 -3.94 -22.31
N LYS A 700 -6.81 -4.05 -21.38
CA LYS A 700 -8.22 -4.29 -21.69
C LYS A 700 -9.14 -3.37 -20.87
N PRO A 701 -10.03 -2.60 -21.51
CA PRO A 701 -11.13 -1.92 -20.81
C PRO A 701 -12.10 -2.93 -20.19
N LEU A 702 -12.58 -2.65 -18.98
CA LEU A 702 -13.42 -3.58 -18.23
C LEU A 702 -14.92 -3.27 -18.31
N LEU A 703 -15.30 -1.99 -18.30
CA LEU A 703 -16.70 -1.55 -18.22
C LEU A 703 -17.19 -0.84 -19.48
N PHE A 704 -16.56 0.27 -19.84
CA PHE A 704 -17.00 1.17 -20.91
C PHE A 704 -15.85 1.47 -21.87
N PRO A 705 -16.15 1.98 -23.08
CA PRO A 705 -15.11 2.51 -23.95
C PRO A 705 -14.27 3.58 -23.24
N VAL A 706 -12.96 3.50 -23.39
CA VAL A 706 -12.04 4.44 -22.72
C VAL A 706 -12.04 5.76 -23.49
N GLU A 707 -12.63 6.78 -22.87
CA GLU A 707 -12.62 8.17 -23.34
C GLU A 707 -11.78 9.07 -22.43
N ASP A 708 -11.66 8.70 -21.16
CA ASP A 708 -10.84 9.35 -20.16
C ASP A 708 -9.49 8.62 -20.05
N HIS A 709 -8.39 9.30 -20.40
CA HIS A 709 -7.03 8.76 -20.51
C HIS A 709 -6.83 7.61 -21.55
N PRO A 710 -7.19 7.80 -22.82
CA PRO A 710 -7.00 6.78 -23.87
C PRO A 710 -5.52 6.46 -24.08
N LEU A 711 -5.14 5.19 -24.24
CA LEU A 711 -3.72 4.82 -24.38
C LEU A 711 -3.09 5.33 -25.69
N ALA A 712 -2.00 6.09 -25.56
CA ALA A 712 -1.06 6.46 -26.60
C ALA A 712 0.07 5.42 -26.75
N VAL A 713 0.07 4.88 -27.95
CA VAL A 713 0.95 3.93 -28.61
C VAL A 713 2.19 4.44 -29.34
N CYS A 714 3.46 4.18 -28.99
CA CYS A 714 4.55 4.46 -29.95
C CYS A 714 4.83 3.25 -30.85
N ASP A 715 5.20 3.48 -32.12
CA ASP A 715 5.83 2.47 -32.97
C ASP A 715 7.26 2.23 -32.47
N GLY A 716 7.49 1.06 -31.88
CA GLY A 716 8.78 0.69 -31.27
C GLY A 716 9.94 0.65 -32.26
N SER A 717 9.68 0.49 -33.56
CA SER A 717 10.72 0.53 -34.59
C SER A 717 11.25 1.95 -34.87
N THR A 718 10.53 2.97 -34.39
CA THR A 718 10.85 4.38 -34.62
C THR A 718 11.52 5.04 -33.42
N VAL A 719 11.63 4.34 -32.28
CA VAL A 719 12.24 4.85 -31.05
C VAL A 719 13.76 4.67 -31.12
N PRO A 720 14.56 5.75 -31.16
CA PRO A 720 16.02 5.62 -31.18
C PRO A 720 16.54 5.10 -29.83
N ALA A 721 17.47 4.15 -29.84
CA ALA A 721 18.04 3.59 -28.61
C ALA A 721 18.66 4.64 -27.68
N LYS A 722 19.26 5.70 -28.24
CA LYS A 722 19.82 6.84 -27.49
C LYS A 722 18.78 7.68 -26.74
N ASP A 723 17.49 7.48 -27.03
CA ASP A 723 16.39 8.21 -26.40
C ASP A 723 15.73 7.38 -25.29
N LEU A 724 16.21 6.14 -25.06
CA LEU A 724 15.82 5.27 -23.95
C LEU A 724 16.83 5.40 -22.82
N VAL A 725 16.37 5.83 -21.64
CA VAL A 725 17.23 6.03 -20.47
C VAL A 725 16.80 5.07 -19.36
N PRO A 726 17.68 4.17 -18.91
CA PRO A 726 17.33 3.21 -17.86
C PRO A 726 17.08 3.94 -16.55
N SER A 727 15.94 3.65 -15.92
CA SER A 727 15.52 4.22 -14.64
C SER A 727 15.26 3.11 -13.64
N ASP A 728 15.92 3.19 -12.48
CA ASP A 728 15.65 2.29 -11.37
C ASP A 728 14.26 2.55 -10.79
N ASN A 729 13.49 1.49 -10.56
CA ASN A 729 12.22 1.53 -9.84
C ASN A 729 12.38 0.72 -8.55
N ILE A 730 12.63 1.41 -7.44
CA ILE A 730 12.94 0.75 -6.18
C ILE A 730 11.67 0.61 -5.35
N ARG A 731 11.27 -0.62 -5.08
CA ARG A 731 10.20 -1.00 -4.14
C ARG A 731 10.79 -1.69 -2.92
N GLN A 732 10.01 -1.85 -1.86
CA GLN A 732 10.51 -2.42 -0.59
C GLN A 732 11.04 -3.86 -0.75
N SER A 733 10.41 -4.64 -1.64
CA SER A 733 10.68 -6.06 -1.86
C SER A 733 11.32 -6.37 -3.23
N PHE A 734 11.46 -5.36 -4.10
CA PHE A 734 11.84 -5.57 -5.50
C PHE A 734 12.54 -4.34 -6.09
N GLN A 735 13.67 -4.58 -6.76
CA GLN A 735 14.34 -3.58 -7.59
C GLN A 735 14.02 -3.86 -9.06
N GLY A 736 13.17 -3.03 -9.66
CA GLY A 736 12.90 -3.04 -11.09
C GLY A 736 13.73 -2.01 -11.85
N GLU A 737 13.73 -2.10 -13.18
CA GLU A 737 14.32 -1.09 -14.06
C GLU A 737 13.45 -0.93 -15.31
N SER A 738 12.96 0.29 -15.55
CA SER A 738 12.19 0.68 -16.75
C SER A 738 13.05 1.54 -17.68
N TYR A 739 12.60 1.80 -18.90
CA TYR A 739 13.15 2.92 -19.69
C TYR A 739 12.23 4.14 -19.60
N MET A 740 12.82 5.27 -19.24
CA MET A 740 12.23 6.59 -19.46
C MET A 740 12.64 7.08 -20.85
N VAL A 741 11.79 7.88 -21.49
CA VAL A 741 11.97 8.19 -22.91
C VAL A 741 12.11 9.69 -23.11
N HIS A 742 13.18 10.10 -23.78
CA HIS A 742 13.32 11.47 -24.25
C HIS A 742 12.46 11.72 -25.49
N PHE A 743 11.97 12.95 -25.65
CA PHE A 743 11.28 13.32 -26.88
C PHE A 743 12.22 13.26 -28.09
N SER A 744 11.67 12.81 -29.21
CA SER A 744 12.34 12.72 -30.50
C SER A 744 11.34 12.83 -31.64
N GLU A 745 11.59 13.68 -32.63
CA GLU A 745 10.70 13.84 -33.80
C GLU A 745 10.60 12.56 -34.65
N ALA A 746 11.52 11.60 -34.46
CA ALA A 746 11.47 10.30 -35.13
C ALA A 746 10.34 9.40 -34.60
N GLN A 747 9.86 9.62 -33.38
CA GLN A 747 8.85 8.77 -32.73
C GLN A 747 7.49 8.91 -33.42
N GLU A 748 6.95 7.81 -33.92
CA GLU A 748 5.59 7.78 -34.47
C GLU A 748 4.57 7.30 -33.44
N TRP A 749 3.60 8.17 -33.12
CA TRP A 749 2.60 7.93 -32.10
C TRP A 749 1.21 7.60 -32.66
N TYR A 750 0.53 6.72 -31.96
CA TYR A 750 -0.77 6.14 -32.31
C TYR A 750 -1.69 6.13 -31.10
N TYR A 751 -3.00 6.05 -31.31
CA TYR A 751 -3.98 5.84 -30.23
C TYR A 751 -5.16 5.00 -30.76
N LEU A 752 -5.88 4.32 -29.88
CA LEU A 752 -7.06 3.54 -30.26
C LEU A 752 -8.34 4.33 -29.92
N SER A 753 -9.00 4.92 -30.92
CA SER A 753 -10.21 5.70 -30.67
C SER A 753 -11.36 4.82 -30.14
N GLY A 754 -11.95 5.23 -29.01
CA GLY A 754 -13.02 4.48 -28.34
C GLY A 754 -12.66 3.02 -28.11
N HIS A 755 -11.51 2.76 -27.45
CA HIS A 755 -11.08 1.42 -27.08
C HIS A 755 -12.16 0.75 -26.22
N ARG A 756 -12.81 -0.29 -26.74
CA ARG A 756 -14.00 -0.91 -26.15
C ARG A 756 -13.66 -2.10 -25.23
N PRO A 757 -14.59 -2.51 -24.34
CA PRO A 757 -14.42 -3.68 -23.46
C PRO A 757 -14.31 -5.03 -24.19
N ASP A 758 -14.65 -5.12 -25.47
CA ASP A 758 -14.46 -6.30 -26.33
C ASP A 758 -13.12 -6.29 -27.07
N GLU A 759 -12.19 -5.37 -26.74
CA GLU A 759 -10.89 -5.21 -27.40
C GLU A 759 -9.74 -5.27 -26.36
N VAL A 760 -8.68 -6.01 -26.68
CA VAL A 760 -7.41 -6.06 -25.93
C VAL A 760 -6.32 -5.46 -26.80
N LEU A 761 -5.57 -4.52 -26.23
CA LEU A 761 -4.37 -3.96 -26.84
C LEU A 761 -3.16 -4.68 -26.25
N MET A 762 -2.36 -5.30 -27.11
CA MET A 762 -1.16 -6.05 -26.73
C MET A 762 0.08 -5.22 -27.05
N LEU A 763 1.02 -5.13 -26.12
CA LEU A 763 2.16 -4.21 -26.18
C LEU A 763 3.46 -4.92 -25.83
N THR A 764 4.49 -4.78 -26.66
CA THR A 764 5.78 -5.44 -26.45
C THR A 764 6.69 -4.54 -25.62
N MET A 765 6.89 -4.88 -24.34
CA MET A 765 7.81 -4.14 -23.48
C MET A 765 9.27 -4.55 -23.70
N PHE A 766 9.50 -5.81 -24.06
CA PHE A 766 10.83 -6.33 -24.38
C PHE A 766 10.75 -7.50 -25.36
N ASP A 767 11.70 -7.56 -26.29
CA ASP A 767 11.93 -8.71 -27.16
C ASP A 767 13.43 -8.99 -27.29
N SER A 768 13.83 -10.23 -26.96
CA SER A 768 15.22 -10.67 -27.06
C SER A 768 15.62 -11.11 -28.47
N ASP A 769 14.70 -11.18 -29.44
CA ASP A 769 15.03 -11.49 -30.83
C ASP A 769 15.71 -10.28 -31.51
N PRO A 770 16.97 -10.40 -31.95
CA PRO A 770 17.66 -9.31 -32.65
C PRO A 770 17.02 -8.94 -34.00
N ALA A 771 16.20 -9.81 -34.59
CA ALA A 771 15.51 -9.56 -35.84
C ALA A 771 14.18 -8.80 -35.68
N ALA A 772 13.63 -8.71 -34.46
CA ALA A 772 12.45 -7.90 -34.19
C ALA A 772 12.77 -6.42 -34.45
N LYS A 773 11.91 -5.74 -35.22
CA LYS A 773 12.10 -4.32 -35.54
C LYS A 773 11.76 -3.45 -34.34
N ALA A 774 10.68 -3.78 -33.65
CA ALA A 774 10.31 -3.18 -32.38
C ALA A 774 10.85 -4.05 -31.24
N LYS A 775 11.98 -3.64 -30.65
CA LYS A 775 12.60 -4.35 -29.51
C LYS A 775 11.93 -4.03 -28.18
N CYS A 776 11.29 -2.87 -28.09
CA CYS A 776 10.56 -2.39 -26.95
C CYS A 776 9.60 -1.29 -27.38
N GLN A 777 8.50 -1.13 -26.65
CA GLN A 777 7.48 -0.15 -26.94
C GLN A 777 7.35 0.85 -25.80
N SER A 778 7.39 2.14 -26.13
CA SER A 778 6.98 3.17 -25.19
C SER A 778 5.46 3.36 -25.24
N SER A 779 4.82 3.28 -24.09
CA SER A 779 3.37 3.47 -23.95
C SER A 779 3.10 4.54 -22.88
N LEU A 780 1.95 5.20 -23.03
CA LEU A 780 1.44 6.18 -22.08
C LEU A 780 -0.09 6.17 -22.17
N PRO A 781 -0.84 6.14 -21.07
CA PRO A 781 -2.19 6.70 -21.01
C PRO A 781 -2.16 8.16 -21.48
N ALA A 782 -2.63 8.44 -22.70
CA ALA A 782 -2.60 9.79 -23.26
C ALA A 782 -3.36 10.76 -22.37
N ALA A 783 -2.70 11.88 -22.09
CA ALA A 783 -3.10 12.92 -21.17
C ALA A 783 -4.33 13.74 -21.64
N ARG A 784 -4.74 14.64 -20.73
CA ARG A 784 -5.74 15.71 -20.88
C ARG A 784 -5.81 16.42 -22.24
#